data_AF-A0A9D7MHE6-F1
#
_entry.id   AF-A0A9D7MHE6-F1
#
_cell.length_a   1.000
_cell.length_b   1.000
_cell.length_c   1.000
_cell.angle_alpha   90.00
_cell.angle_beta   90.00
_cell.angle_gamma   90.00
#
_symmetry.space_group_name_H-M   'P 1'
#
loop_
_entity.id
_entity.type
_entity.pdbx_description
1 polymer ?
#
loop_
_entity_poly.entity_id
_entity_poly.type
_entity_poly.pdbx_seq_one_letter_code
_entity_poly.pdbx_strand_id
1 'polypeptide(L)'
;MKKQVLIASAIVLCSFAIGAVEGVAQQIFNQFRQPELIVGLPYRDIDNCNTARLNKTIIQPTQFVLPPTFVNDLDDGYAFVQFPSGIVYNYNGRNYTGVYVSVNGFITFDNTKLVPAKQSQGLFINSSSYPDNVIAPFWGDHRIRTSSDISLGYMPSEISWVVDVDRNEACDTIKPVRRCIIIQWKNLNINDASVNSSVGNFQARLYLGGSSNNNQGEIELAYGQVGGNPNTSNTTVVTRGATVGIKGNGGFPGFLSDFWNGLLWVPAAGANSRTDSTSIWQPSGGRSDARIRFGSIVYLTFDMWGFGDADTSAAGGQRHDGLPQNRRVTVNDARVIMRSIVTKRPLDSVWKRQAYQGDVNHSGRYYFTKLKRDFSADSMVGNQVIIWRRTIDVEQFFPGQTIGPNTGKQVLRVMYEGDGLYGTGGKAPDVSSLNQIYYEVTEYDAGLIMRYISGRLPYLPWVYDNDTTGPDFGKVKETKYADNVSFGTPSNIGNGLVRVPVYMNGVHNGAFGVRFETNGEIVDVTPVMNDKNTVAIDNTADIAVVAGNGSFDASQPVAYVTMKEQVSFEFSNVRFNEAIVGSHTVNMVENENGAAVSVFPNPTSSNVSMAVTLPEAGNVVVRVYDTFGKLVQTIFDGAASAGTLSASWNGTDVTGASVAAGTYVVRVDGAGVNTSNMVTIVR
;
A
#
# COMPACT_ATOMS: atom_id res chain seq x y z
N MET A 1 38.64 21.55 4.95
CA MET A 1 37.66 21.39 6.04
C MET A 1 36.67 22.55 6.02
N LYS A 2 35.38 22.25 6.23
CA LYS A 2 34.23 23.19 6.32
C LYS A 2 33.77 23.85 5.01
N LYS A 3 33.10 23.05 4.17
CA LYS A 3 31.97 23.48 3.29
C LYS A 3 31.21 22.31 2.65
N GLN A 4 31.75 21.08 2.70
CA GLN A 4 31.10 19.87 2.18
C GLN A 4 30.24 19.09 3.20
N VAL A 5 30.21 19.50 4.48
CA VAL A 5 29.44 18.81 5.55
C VAL A 5 28.00 19.32 5.67
N LEU A 6 27.63 20.41 4.99
CA LEU A 6 26.29 21.00 5.09
C LEU A 6 25.31 20.57 3.97
N ILE A 7 25.80 19.94 2.90
CA ILE A 7 24.93 19.49 1.79
C ILE A 7 24.51 18.02 1.98
N ALA A 8 25.35 17.20 2.62
CA ALA A 8 25.00 15.81 2.96
C ALA A 8 23.90 15.71 4.03
N SER A 9 23.84 16.65 4.98
CA SER A 9 22.81 16.65 6.03
C SER A 9 21.44 17.15 5.56
N ALA A 10 21.38 17.98 4.51
CA ALA A 10 20.11 18.50 3.97
C ALA A 10 19.42 17.50 3.02
N ILE A 11 20.19 16.68 2.29
CA ILE A 11 19.63 15.66 1.39
C ILE A 11 19.12 14.45 2.18
N VAL A 12 19.78 14.07 3.29
CA VAL A 12 19.28 13.02 4.19
C VAL A 12 18.03 13.46 4.97
N LEU A 13 17.82 14.77 5.21
CA LEU A 13 16.59 15.28 5.84
C LEU A 13 15.41 15.48 4.86
N CYS A 14 15.66 15.70 3.56
CA CYS A 14 14.60 15.79 2.56
C CYS A 14 14.07 14.41 2.10
N SER A 15 14.85 13.34 2.25
CA SER A 15 14.40 11.98 1.94
C SER A 15 13.41 11.39 2.96
N PHE A 16 13.28 11.99 4.16
CA PHE A 16 12.26 11.61 5.15
C PHE A 16 10.93 12.36 5.00
N ALA A 17 10.84 13.36 4.09
CA ALA A 17 9.66 14.22 3.99
C ALA A 17 8.71 13.93 2.81
N ILE A 18 9.08 13.05 1.86
CA ILE A 18 8.26 12.84 0.63
C ILE A 18 8.00 11.35 0.33
N GLY A 19 8.46 10.40 1.16
CA GLY A 19 8.29 8.96 0.90
C GLY A 19 7.50 8.15 1.93
N ALA A 20 7.06 8.75 3.04
CA ALA A 20 6.44 7.99 4.14
C ALA A 20 5.47 8.86 4.95
N VAL A 21 4.40 9.34 4.32
CA VAL A 21 3.22 9.86 5.03
C VAL A 21 1.94 9.38 4.32
N GLU A 22 1.89 8.11 3.94
CA GLU A 22 0.61 7.43 3.70
C GLU A 22 0.31 6.58 4.94
N GLY A 23 -0.70 6.95 5.72
CA GLY A 23 -1.19 6.13 6.83
C GLY A 23 -1.43 6.85 8.16
N VAL A 24 -1.20 8.16 8.27
CA VAL A 24 -1.29 8.82 9.57
C VAL A 24 -2.74 9.16 9.95
N ALA A 25 -3.31 8.36 10.86
CA ALA A 25 -4.45 8.72 11.73
C ALA A 25 -5.78 9.05 11.03
N GLN A 26 -6.14 8.30 10.01
CA GLN A 26 -7.28 8.64 9.15
C GLN A 26 -8.39 7.57 9.19
N GLN A 27 -9.37 7.73 10.09
CA GLN A 27 -10.57 6.89 10.16
C GLN A 27 -11.32 6.94 8.83
N ILE A 28 -11.48 8.12 8.24
CA ILE A 28 -12.19 8.30 6.97
C ILE A 28 -11.47 7.58 5.83
N PHE A 29 -10.14 7.57 5.80
CA PHE A 29 -9.37 6.89 4.76
C PHE A 29 -9.34 5.36 4.93
N ASN A 30 -9.56 4.87 6.16
CA ASN A 30 -9.71 3.45 6.44
C ASN A 30 -11.14 2.93 6.22
N GLN A 31 -12.13 3.82 6.09
CA GLN A 31 -13.55 3.46 5.98
C GLN A 31 -14.12 3.74 4.59
N PHE A 32 -13.53 4.68 3.85
CA PHE A 32 -13.97 5.06 2.53
C PHE A 32 -12.84 4.93 1.51
N ARG A 33 -13.18 4.44 0.33
CA ARG A 33 -12.33 4.53 -0.86
C ARG A 33 -12.15 6.00 -1.24
N GLN A 34 -11.14 6.27 -2.07
CA GLN A 34 -10.96 7.56 -2.70
C GLN A 34 -12.29 8.03 -3.33
N PRO A 35 -12.74 9.27 -3.08
CA PRO A 35 -14.02 9.73 -3.59
C PRO A 35 -14.01 9.82 -5.11
N GLU A 36 -15.15 9.45 -5.69
CA GLU A 36 -15.35 9.36 -7.14
C GLU A 36 -16.43 10.35 -7.57
N LEU A 37 -16.26 10.93 -8.77
CA LEU A 37 -17.32 11.69 -9.43
C LEU A 37 -18.07 10.75 -10.39
N ILE A 38 -19.33 10.45 -10.09
CA ILE A 38 -20.17 9.61 -10.95
C ILE A 38 -21.01 10.49 -11.85
N VAL A 39 -20.78 10.37 -13.16
CA VAL A 39 -21.51 11.08 -14.22
C VAL A 39 -22.72 10.26 -14.67
N GLY A 40 -23.80 10.93 -15.09
CA GLY A 40 -25.04 10.29 -15.53
C GLY A 40 -25.98 9.90 -14.39
N LEU A 41 -25.76 10.47 -13.19
CA LEU A 41 -26.62 10.30 -12.03
C LEU A 41 -26.99 11.69 -11.47
N PRO A 42 -27.91 12.44 -12.08
CA PRO A 42 -28.21 13.80 -11.64
C PRO A 42 -28.82 13.86 -10.25
N TYR A 43 -28.85 15.07 -9.70
CA TYR A 43 -29.73 15.40 -8.58
C TYR A 43 -31.19 15.13 -8.95
N ARG A 44 -31.91 14.53 -8.01
CA ARG A 44 -33.35 14.34 -8.13
C ARG A 44 -34.01 14.82 -6.87
N ASP A 45 -34.87 15.81 -7.02
CA ASP A 45 -35.72 16.28 -5.92
C ASP A 45 -36.58 15.13 -5.38
N ILE A 46 -36.65 14.99 -4.05
CA ILE A 46 -37.53 14.03 -3.38
C ILE A 46 -38.98 14.17 -3.87
N ASP A 47 -39.41 15.39 -4.21
CA ASP A 47 -40.77 15.68 -4.68
C ASP A 47 -41.10 15.14 -6.07
N ASN A 48 -40.09 14.77 -6.88
CA ASN A 48 -40.31 14.27 -8.24
C ASN A 48 -40.96 12.89 -8.25
N CYS A 49 -40.70 12.06 -7.23
CA CYS A 49 -41.24 10.70 -7.15
C CYS A 49 -42.37 10.62 -6.13
N ASN A 50 -43.56 10.22 -6.56
CA ASN A 50 -44.75 10.10 -5.69
C ASN A 50 -44.46 9.30 -4.42
N THR A 51 -43.79 8.15 -4.54
CA THR A 51 -43.47 7.29 -3.40
C THR A 51 -42.54 7.98 -2.38
N ALA A 52 -41.49 8.65 -2.86
CA ALA A 52 -40.56 9.36 -1.97
C ALA A 52 -41.23 10.59 -1.35
N ARG A 53 -41.98 11.36 -2.15
CA ARG A 53 -42.72 12.55 -1.73
C ARG A 53 -43.74 12.25 -0.63
N LEU A 54 -44.51 11.17 -0.76
CA LEU A 54 -45.53 10.80 0.24
C LEU A 54 -44.92 10.33 1.57
N ASN A 55 -43.69 9.80 1.52
CA ASN A 55 -43.00 9.26 2.69
C ASN A 55 -41.96 10.22 3.28
N LYS A 56 -41.74 11.39 2.68
CA LYS A 56 -40.77 12.37 3.17
C LYS A 56 -41.27 13.01 4.46
N THR A 57 -40.34 13.27 5.38
CA THR A 57 -40.58 14.04 6.59
C THR A 57 -39.91 15.39 6.44
N ILE A 58 -40.70 16.47 6.53
CA ILE A 58 -40.19 17.85 6.53
C ILE A 58 -39.80 18.20 7.97
N ILE A 59 -38.55 18.62 8.17
CA ILE A 59 -38.07 19.15 9.44
C ILE A 59 -38.59 20.58 9.55
N GLN A 60 -39.47 20.82 10.53
CA GLN A 60 -40.08 22.13 10.71
C GLN A 60 -39.04 23.15 11.15
N PRO A 61 -39.12 24.41 10.68
CA PRO A 61 -38.19 25.47 11.09
C PRO A 61 -38.02 25.58 12.62
N THR A 62 -39.09 25.36 13.38
CA THR A 62 -39.10 25.39 14.86
C THR A 62 -38.31 24.27 15.54
N GLN A 63 -37.90 23.23 14.79
CA GLN A 63 -37.10 22.11 15.32
C GLN A 63 -35.60 22.39 15.25
N PHE A 64 -35.17 23.42 14.52
CA PHE A 64 -33.76 23.80 14.45
C PHE A 64 -33.42 24.68 15.64
N VAL A 65 -32.58 24.15 16.54
CA VAL A 65 -32.24 24.83 17.79
C VAL A 65 -30.73 24.90 17.98
N LEU A 66 -30.23 25.92 18.66
CA LEU A 66 -28.81 26.06 19.02
C LEU A 66 -28.46 25.19 20.22
N PRO A 67 -27.49 24.29 20.12
CA PRO A 67 -26.96 23.61 21.30
C PRO A 67 -25.93 24.51 22.03
N PRO A 68 -25.85 24.50 23.37
CA PRO A 68 -26.70 23.76 24.32
C PRO A 68 -27.93 24.55 24.80
N THR A 69 -28.23 25.73 24.23
CA THR A 69 -29.30 26.61 24.73
C THR A 69 -30.70 26.15 24.32
N PHE A 70 -30.79 25.28 23.31
CA PHE A 70 -32.01 24.75 22.68
C PHE A 70 -32.99 25.84 22.24
N VAL A 71 -32.47 27.03 21.91
CA VAL A 71 -33.26 28.14 21.37
C VAL A 71 -33.41 27.97 19.87
N ASN A 72 -34.63 28.18 19.36
CA ASN A 72 -34.92 28.12 17.93
C ASN A 72 -34.04 29.08 17.13
N ASP A 73 -33.38 28.56 16.10
CA ASP A 73 -32.44 29.30 15.27
C ASP A 73 -32.46 28.78 13.83
N LEU A 74 -32.79 29.68 12.91
CA LEU A 74 -32.95 29.39 11.49
C LEU A 74 -31.66 29.59 10.68
N ASP A 75 -30.54 29.82 11.35
CA ASP A 75 -29.22 30.12 10.80
C ASP A 75 -28.24 29.01 11.19
N ASP A 76 -28.00 28.86 12.50
CA ASP A 76 -26.97 27.99 13.07
C ASP A 76 -27.57 26.74 13.76
N GLY A 77 -28.88 26.56 13.64
CA GLY A 77 -29.64 25.54 14.35
C GLY A 77 -29.39 24.11 13.87
N TYR A 78 -29.64 23.17 14.77
CA TYR A 78 -29.58 21.73 14.54
C TYR A 78 -30.93 21.10 14.85
N ALA A 79 -31.30 20.09 14.07
CA ALA A 79 -32.46 19.24 14.33
C ALA A 79 -32.02 17.77 14.35
N PHE A 80 -32.43 17.03 15.37
CA PHE A 80 -32.16 15.59 15.44
C PHE A 80 -33.20 14.82 14.62
N VAL A 81 -32.72 13.94 13.74
CA VAL A 81 -33.52 13.01 12.97
C VAL A 81 -33.30 11.60 13.50
N GLN A 82 -34.35 11.03 14.09
CA GLN A 82 -34.38 9.62 14.50
C GLN A 82 -34.74 8.76 13.29
N PHE A 83 -33.91 7.76 12.96
CA PHE A 83 -34.23 6.82 11.90
C PHE A 83 -35.35 5.85 12.33
N PRO A 84 -36.14 5.31 11.38
CA PRO A 84 -37.19 4.34 11.69
C PRO A 84 -36.63 3.10 12.38
N SER A 85 -37.48 2.42 13.16
CA SER A 85 -37.09 1.16 13.82
C SER A 85 -36.50 0.15 12.83
N GLY A 86 -35.37 -0.45 13.20
CA GLY A 86 -34.63 -1.39 12.36
C GLY A 86 -33.73 -0.76 11.29
N ILE A 87 -33.71 0.57 11.16
CA ILE A 87 -32.77 1.29 10.30
C ILE A 87 -31.57 1.74 11.12
N VAL A 88 -30.40 1.24 10.71
CA VAL A 88 -29.11 1.61 11.28
C VAL A 88 -28.21 2.04 10.13
N TYR A 89 -27.57 3.19 10.29
CA TYR A 89 -26.52 3.63 9.39
C TYR A 89 -25.17 3.48 10.10
N ASN A 90 -24.21 2.82 9.47
CA ASN A 90 -22.87 2.75 10.02
C ASN A 90 -21.99 3.88 9.47
N TYR A 91 -21.36 4.61 10.37
CA TYR A 91 -20.40 5.65 10.05
C TYR A 91 -19.18 5.55 10.98
N ASN A 92 -17.98 5.50 10.39
CA ASN A 92 -16.72 5.31 11.11
C ASN A 92 -16.70 4.09 12.05
N GLY A 93 -17.30 2.99 11.60
CA GLY A 93 -17.37 1.74 12.35
C GLY A 93 -18.33 1.77 13.55
N ARG A 94 -19.15 2.80 13.70
CA ARG A 94 -20.21 2.89 14.72
C ARG A 94 -21.59 2.87 14.07
N ASN A 95 -22.50 2.14 14.71
CA ASN A 95 -23.90 2.07 14.33
C ASN A 95 -24.67 3.25 14.90
N TYR A 96 -25.33 4.00 14.03
CA TYR A 96 -26.18 5.14 14.39
C TYR A 96 -27.63 4.86 14.01
N THR A 97 -28.53 5.16 14.95
CA THR A 97 -29.98 5.10 14.77
C THR A 97 -30.59 6.45 14.45
N GLY A 98 -29.77 7.48 14.27
CA GLY A 98 -30.21 8.84 13.96
C GLY A 98 -29.03 9.74 13.67
N VAL A 99 -29.31 10.99 13.29
CA VAL A 99 -28.30 11.98 12.92
C VAL A 99 -28.78 13.39 13.22
N TYR A 100 -27.88 14.30 13.56
CA TYR A 100 -28.18 15.73 13.64
C TYR A 100 -28.03 16.36 12.26
N VAL A 101 -29.04 17.10 11.83
CA VAL A 101 -29.07 17.87 10.59
C VAL A 101 -28.90 19.35 10.93
N SER A 102 -27.90 19.99 10.34
CA SER A 102 -27.66 21.42 10.53
C SER A 102 -28.30 22.23 9.39
N VAL A 103 -28.78 23.43 9.74
CA VAL A 103 -29.17 24.44 8.73
C VAL A 103 -28.01 24.76 7.79
N ASN A 104 -26.79 24.83 8.33
CA ASN A 104 -25.56 25.15 7.63
C ASN A 104 -25.09 24.08 6.63
N GLY A 105 -25.94 23.11 6.27
CA GLY A 105 -25.75 22.24 5.10
C GLY A 105 -24.82 21.04 5.33
N PHE A 106 -24.77 20.56 6.57
CA PHE A 106 -24.10 19.32 6.95
C PHE A 106 -24.94 18.50 7.92
N ILE A 107 -24.57 17.24 8.09
CA ILE A 107 -25.05 16.36 9.15
C ILE A 107 -23.90 15.88 10.03
N THR A 108 -24.18 15.60 11.30
CA THR A 108 -23.21 15.01 12.23
C THR A 108 -23.84 13.89 13.05
N PHE A 109 -23.06 12.83 13.25
CA PHE A 109 -23.43 11.70 14.10
C PHE A 109 -22.99 11.86 15.56
N ASP A 110 -22.26 12.92 15.89
CA ASP A 110 -21.76 13.17 17.23
C ASP A 110 -22.58 14.25 17.95
N ASN A 111 -23.12 13.92 19.12
CA ASN A 111 -23.86 14.86 19.96
C ASN A 111 -23.00 15.57 21.00
N THR A 112 -21.74 15.15 21.20
CA THR A 112 -20.91 15.56 22.33
C THR A 112 -20.28 16.94 22.17
N LYS A 113 -20.20 17.46 20.94
CA LYS A 113 -19.53 18.72 20.59
C LYS A 113 -20.42 19.71 19.85
N LEU A 114 -21.73 19.51 19.88
CA LEU A 114 -22.68 20.37 19.17
C LEU A 114 -22.56 21.80 19.71
N VAL A 115 -21.91 22.67 18.94
CA VAL A 115 -21.79 24.10 19.17
C VAL A 115 -22.18 24.81 17.85
N PRO A 116 -22.55 26.10 17.88
CA PRO A 116 -22.91 26.84 16.66
C PRO A 116 -21.80 26.75 15.60
N ALA A 117 -22.10 26.11 14.47
CA ALA A 117 -21.11 25.80 13.43
C ALA A 117 -20.97 26.96 12.43
N LYS A 118 -20.33 28.04 12.88
CA LYS A 118 -20.19 29.30 12.14
C LYS A 118 -19.11 29.31 11.07
N GLN A 119 -18.26 28.29 11.04
CA GLN A 119 -17.09 28.24 10.16
C GLN A 119 -17.08 26.95 9.36
N SER A 120 -17.52 27.04 8.10
CA SER A 120 -17.45 25.98 7.09
C SER A 120 -16.06 25.38 6.91
N GLN A 121 -15.00 26.18 7.04
CA GLN A 121 -13.62 25.71 6.99
C GLN A 121 -13.24 24.78 8.14
N GLY A 122 -14.07 24.71 9.20
CA GLY A 122 -13.89 23.84 10.35
C GLY A 122 -13.53 22.41 9.97
N LEU A 123 -14.10 21.86 8.89
CA LEU A 123 -13.77 20.51 8.41
C LEU A 123 -12.28 20.29 8.12
N PHE A 124 -11.52 21.35 7.80
CA PHE A 124 -10.15 21.29 7.30
C PHE A 124 -9.10 21.83 8.27
N ILE A 125 -9.49 22.62 9.27
CA ILE A 125 -8.55 23.40 10.10
C ILE A 125 -7.67 22.48 10.95
N ASN A 126 -8.30 21.70 11.83
CA ASN A 126 -7.60 20.71 12.62
C ASN A 126 -8.58 19.67 13.17
N SER A 127 -8.05 18.58 13.69
CA SER A 127 -8.76 17.46 14.30
C SER A 127 -9.55 17.78 15.57
N SER A 128 -9.23 18.88 16.26
CA SER A 128 -10.02 19.44 17.37
C SER A 128 -11.16 20.34 16.89
N SER A 129 -11.27 20.58 15.58
CA SER A 129 -12.38 21.35 15.04
C SER A 129 -13.69 20.64 15.30
N TYR A 130 -14.77 21.41 15.36
CA TYR A 130 -16.12 20.89 15.46
C TYR A 130 -16.86 21.20 14.14
N PRO A 131 -17.89 20.41 13.79
CA PRO A 131 -18.29 19.16 14.45
C PRO A 131 -17.41 17.98 14.04
N ASP A 132 -17.57 16.86 14.74
CA ASP A 132 -16.96 15.57 14.43
C ASP A 132 -17.98 14.64 13.77
N ASN A 133 -17.50 13.58 13.13
CA ASN A 133 -18.32 12.62 12.39
C ASN A 133 -19.30 13.30 11.42
N VAL A 134 -18.76 14.13 10.53
CA VAL A 134 -19.54 15.06 9.70
C VAL A 134 -19.66 14.55 8.27
N ILE A 135 -20.84 14.69 7.69
CA ILE A 135 -21.03 14.63 6.23
C ILE A 135 -21.55 15.99 5.78
N ALA A 136 -20.74 16.69 4.99
CA ALA A 136 -20.98 18.04 4.51
C ALA A 136 -21.21 18.02 2.99
N PRO A 137 -22.46 17.80 2.51
CA PRO A 137 -22.77 18.01 1.10
C PRO A 137 -22.46 19.44 0.67
N PHE A 138 -22.78 20.42 1.51
CA PHE A 138 -22.35 21.80 1.29
C PHE A 138 -22.45 22.57 2.61
N TRP A 139 -21.35 22.60 3.36
CA TRP A 139 -21.31 23.31 4.63
C TRP A 139 -20.92 24.77 4.44
N GLY A 140 -21.83 25.70 4.67
CA GLY A 140 -21.59 27.15 4.64
C GLY A 140 -22.31 27.89 5.76
N ASP A 141 -22.45 29.20 5.60
CA ASP A 141 -23.29 30.04 6.47
C ASP A 141 -24.68 30.12 5.81
N HIS A 142 -25.66 29.35 6.27
CA HIS A 142 -26.93 29.19 5.57
C HIS A 142 -28.09 29.61 6.43
N ARG A 143 -29.21 29.92 5.77
CA ARG A 143 -30.42 30.32 6.46
C ARG A 143 -31.65 29.65 5.89
N ILE A 144 -32.51 29.16 6.78
CA ILE A 144 -33.87 28.77 6.44
C ILE A 144 -34.71 30.03 6.23
N ARG A 145 -35.37 30.10 5.08
CA ARG A 145 -36.40 31.10 4.78
C ARG A 145 -37.78 30.48 4.88
N THR A 146 -38.73 31.22 5.42
CA THR A 146 -40.11 30.76 5.62
C THR A 146 -41.06 31.49 4.68
N SER A 147 -42.33 31.09 4.65
CA SER A 147 -43.33 31.75 3.80
C SER A 147 -43.53 33.24 4.11
N SER A 148 -43.21 33.71 5.32
CA SER A 148 -43.28 35.13 5.66
C SER A 148 -42.19 35.96 4.99
N ASP A 149 -41.10 35.34 4.53
CA ASP A 149 -39.98 36.05 3.87
C ASP A 149 -40.25 36.31 2.38
N ILE A 150 -41.34 35.78 1.82
CA ILE A 150 -41.70 35.95 0.39
C ILE A 150 -41.88 37.44 0.05
N SER A 151 -42.49 38.23 0.94
CA SER A 151 -42.69 39.67 0.73
C SER A 151 -41.36 40.45 0.69
N LEU A 152 -40.29 39.87 1.21
CA LEU A 152 -38.93 40.42 1.17
C LEU A 152 -38.13 39.89 -0.04
N GLY A 153 -38.78 39.17 -0.94
CA GLY A 153 -38.20 38.62 -2.17
C GLY A 153 -37.40 37.33 -1.95
N TYR A 154 -37.49 36.69 -0.78
CA TYR A 154 -36.83 35.41 -0.53
C TYR A 154 -37.68 34.22 -0.97
N MET A 155 -37.00 33.11 -1.23
CA MET A 155 -37.63 31.83 -1.55
C MET A 155 -37.74 30.98 -0.28
N PRO A 156 -38.92 30.42 0.07
CA PRO A 156 -39.04 29.53 1.21
C PRO A 156 -38.18 28.27 1.06
N SER A 157 -37.42 27.96 2.10
CA SER A 157 -36.55 26.79 2.19
C SER A 157 -37.29 25.60 2.78
N GLU A 158 -36.88 24.40 2.40
CA GLU A 158 -37.35 23.15 2.97
C GLU A 158 -36.15 22.25 3.28
N ILE A 159 -36.04 21.77 4.51
CA ILE A 159 -35.13 20.67 4.86
C ILE A 159 -36.00 19.45 5.16
N SER A 160 -35.78 18.37 4.41
CA SER A 160 -36.57 17.15 4.53
C SER A 160 -35.72 15.90 4.39
N TRP A 161 -36.25 14.77 4.86
CA TRP A 161 -35.56 13.49 4.74
C TRP A 161 -36.54 12.35 4.45
N VAL A 162 -36.04 11.27 3.85
CA VAL A 162 -36.82 10.07 3.52
C VAL A 162 -35.93 8.83 3.51
N VAL A 163 -36.50 7.67 3.84
CA VAL A 163 -35.90 6.37 3.52
C VAL A 163 -36.49 5.87 2.20
N ASP A 164 -35.66 5.72 1.19
CA ASP A 164 -36.08 5.26 -0.15
C ASP A 164 -35.10 4.19 -0.69
N VAL A 165 -35.32 3.76 -1.92
CA VAL A 165 -34.38 2.98 -2.71
C VAL A 165 -33.74 3.83 -3.81
N ASP A 166 -32.60 3.38 -4.30
CA ASP A 166 -31.95 4.02 -5.43
C ASP A 166 -32.83 3.91 -6.67
N ARG A 167 -33.00 5.03 -7.36
CA ARG A 167 -33.99 5.20 -8.41
C ARG A 167 -33.44 6.11 -9.50
N ASN A 168 -33.82 5.87 -10.75
CA ASN A 168 -33.47 6.72 -11.88
C ASN A 168 -34.35 7.99 -11.95
N GLU A 169 -34.22 8.77 -13.01
CA GLU A 169 -35.00 9.99 -13.26
C GLU A 169 -36.49 9.72 -13.51
N ALA A 170 -36.82 8.57 -14.08
CA ALA A 170 -38.19 8.10 -14.29
C ALA A 170 -38.84 7.54 -13.01
N CYS A 171 -38.17 7.64 -11.86
CA CYS A 171 -38.58 7.07 -10.57
C CYS A 171 -38.63 5.53 -10.52
N ASP A 172 -38.06 4.86 -11.51
CA ASP A 172 -37.88 3.41 -11.51
C ASP A 172 -36.72 3.01 -10.60
N THR A 173 -36.82 1.84 -10.01
CA THR A 173 -35.77 1.30 -9.13
C THR A 173 -34.55 0.90 -9.94
N ILE A 174 -33.37 1.36 -9.53
CA ILE A 174 -32.09 0.93 -10.12
C ILE A 174 -31.68 -0.41 -9.51
N LYS A 175 -31.21 -1.35 -10.34
CA LYS A 175 -30.69 -2.65 -9.90
C LYS A 175 -29.15 -2.63 -9.86
N PRO A 176 -28.51 -3.24 -8.85
CA PRO A 176 -29.11 -3.85 -7.65
C PRO A 176 -29.78 -2.83 -6.74
N VAL A 177 -30.88 -3.22 -6.08
CA VAL A 177 -31.68 -2.32 -5.24
C VAL A 177 -30.90 -1.95 -3.98
N ARG A 178 -30.46 -0.70 -3.90
CA ARG A 178 -29.81 -0.16 -2.70
C ARG A 178 -30.81 0.69 -1.93
N ARG A 179 -30.92 0.47 -0.62
CA ARG A 179 -31.73 1.33 0.26
C ARG A 179 -30.88 2.51 0.72
N CYS A 180 -31.46 3.70 0.79
CA CYS A 180 -30.75 4.88 1.25
C CYS A 180 -31.65 5.80 2.09
N ILE A 181 -31.02 6.53 3.00
CA ILE A 181 -31.60 7.68 3.67
C ILE A 181 -31.18 8.90 2.86
N ILE A 182 -32.14 9.68 2.38
CA ILE A 182 -31.87 10.91 1.63
C ILE A 182 -32.24 12.07 2.54
N ILE A 183 -31.30 12.97 2.77
CA ILE A 183 -31.51 14.25 3.46
C ILE A 183 -31.34 15.34 2.41
N GLN A 184 -32.36 16.18 2.25
CA GLN A 184 -32.47 17.21 1.22
C GLN A 184 -32.55 18.59 1.86
N TRP A 185 -31.69 19.50 1.39
CA TRP A 185 -31.84 20.93 1.57
C TRP A 185 -32.33 21.50 0.24
N LYS A 186 -33.57 21.97 0.23
CA LYS A 186 -34.25 22.50 -0.93
C LYS A 186 -34.48 24.00 -0.75
N ASN A 187 -34.17 24.76 -1.79
CA ASN A 187 -34.30 26.22 -1.81
C ASN A 187 -33.67 26.91 -0.59
N LEU A 188 -32.55 26.38 -0.09
CA LEU A 188 -31.88 26.95 1.08
C LEU A 188 -31.24 28.29 0.70
N ASN A 189 -31.32 29.31 1.56
CA ASN A 189 -30.60 30.57 1.33
C ASN A 189 -29.13 30.36 1.74
N ILE A 190 -28.22 30.37 0.76
CA ILE A 190 -26.84 29.91 0.93
C ILE A 190 -25.82 31.05 1.04
N ASN A 191 -24.86 30.88 1.96
CA ASN A 191 -23.66 31.67 2.31
C ASN A 191 -23.83 33.13 2.69
N ASP A 192 -24.90 33.79 2.25
CA ASP A 192 -25.17 35.18 2.57
C ASP A 192 -26.67 35.39 2.73
N ALA A 193 -27.11 35.55 3.97
CA ALA A 193 -28.51 35.79 4.30
C ALA A 193 -29.03 37.10 3.69
N SER A 194 -28.19 38.09 3.39
CA SER A 194 -28.64 39.36 2.80
C SER A 194 -29.00 39.26 1.31
N VAL A 195 -28.55 38.20 0.62
CA VAL A 195 -28.74 38.03 -0.83
C VAL A 195 -29.92 37.11 -1.10
N ASN A 196 -31.08 37.69 -1.39
CA ASN A 196 -32.33 36.94 -1.60
C ASN A 196 -32.31 36.01 -2.82
N SER A 197 -31.45 36.24 -3.81
CA SER A 197 -31.27 35.38 -4.99
C SER A 197 -30.31 34.20 -4.75
N SER A 198 -29.59 34.18 -3.62
CA SER A 198 -28.59 33.15 -3.31
C SER A 198 -29.27 31.92 -2.73
N VAL A 199 -29.69 31.01 -3.61
CA VAL A 199 -30.48 29.81 -3.27
C VAL A 199 -29.79 28.54 -3.76
N GLY A 200 -29.79 27.47 -2.97
CA GLY A 200 -29.17 26.18 -3.32
C GLY A 200 -30.05 24.97 -3.05
N ASN A 201 -29.87 23.92 -3.86
CA ASN A 201 -30.50 22.62 -3.70
C ASN A 201 -29.43 21.51 -3.65
N PHE A 202 -29.46 20.67 -2.62
CA PHE A 202 -28.48 19.61 -2.43
C PHE A 202 -28.97 18.50 -1.51
N GLN A 203 -28.31 17.35 -1.60
CA GLN A 203 -28.63 16.16 -0.82
C GLN A 203 -27.37 15.49 -0.26
N ALA A 204 -27.52 14.91 0.93
CA ALA A 204 -26.69 13.81 1.41
C ALA A 204 -27.51 12.52 1.31
N ARG A 205 -26.95 11.51 0.62
CA ARG A 205 -27.58 10.21 0.43
C ARG A 205 -26.73 9.17 1.14
N LEU A 206 -27.31 8.53 2.15
CA LEU A 206 -26.67 7.57 3.03
C LEU A 206 -27.16 6.17 2.66
N TYR A 207 -26.35 5.39 1.95
CA TYR A 207 -26.72 4.04 1.55
C TYR A 207 -26.56 3.08 2.71
N LEU A 208 -27.64 2.37 3.02
CA LEU A 208 -27.65 1.37 4.08
C LEU A 208 -26.80 0.18 3.63
N GLY A 209 -25.96 -0.34 4.54
CA GLY A 209 -25.12 -1.50 4.30
C GLY A 209 -25.96 -2.71 3.85
N GLY A 210 -25.54 -3.33 2.75
CA GLY A 210 -26.31 -4.38 2.05
C GLY A 210 -26.17 -5.81 2.58
N SER A 211 -25.39 -6.07 3.64
CA SER A 211 -25.24 -7.42 4.20
C SER A 211 -24.79 -7.36 5.67
N SER A 212 -24.99 -8.46 6.40
CA SER A 212 -24.62 -8.65 7.82
C SER A 212 -23.14 -8.41 8.15
N ASN A 213 -22.30 -8.23 7.12
CA ASN A 213 -20.85 -8.13 7.23
C ASN A 213 -20.32 -6.76 6.74
N ASN A 214 -21.21 -5.86 6.30
CA ASN A 214 -20.85 -4.56 5.75
C ASN A 214 -21.12 -3.43 6.76
N ASN A 215 -20.09 -3.09 7.52
CA ASN A 215 -20.19 -2.14 8.63
C ASN A 215 -19.73 -0.71 8.24
N GLN A 216 -19.83 -0.26 6.98
CA GLN A 216 -19.68 1.17 6.64
C GLN A 216 -20.67 1.50 5.51
N GLY A 217 -21.53 2.49 5.74
CA GLY A 217 -22.47 2.95 4.72
C GLY A 217 -21.78 3.80 3.65
N GLU A 218 -22.17 3.62 2.38
CA GLU A 218 -21.70 4.49 1.30
C GLU A 218 -22.42 5.85 1.35
N ILE A 219 -21.76 6.88 0.85
CA ILE A 219 -22.30 8.24 0.82
C ILE A 219 -22.28 8.75 -0.61
N GLU A 220 -23.38 9.37 -1.05
CA GLU A 220 -23.38 10.21 -2.25
C GLU A 220 -23.84 11.63 -1.90
N LEU A 221 -23.15 12.63 -2.45
CA LEU A 221 -23.54 14.03 -2.41
C LEU A 221 -24.07 14.42 -3.79
N ALA A 222 -25.28 14.97 -3.84
CA ALA A 222 -25.96 15.35 -5.08
C ALA A 222 -26.38 16.81 -5.05
N TYR A 223 -26.32 17.49 -6.20
CA TYR A 223 -26.51 18.95 -6.29
C TYR A 223 -27.51 19.31 -7.37
N GLY A 224 -28.55 20.05 -6.98
CA GLY A 224 -29.60 20.54 -7.86
C GLY A 224 -29.31 21.95 -8.38
N GLN A 225 -30.38 22.64 -8.75
CA GLN A 225 -30.33 24.01 -9.23
C GLN A 225 -29.83 25.00 -8.15
N VAL A 226 -29.13 26.03 -8.62
CA VAL A 226 -28.62 27.15 -7.83
C VAL A 226 -29.19 28.45 -8.38
N GLY A 227 -29.51 29.38 -7.49
CA GLY A 227 -30.23 30.59 -7.84
C GLY A 227 -31.62 30.29 -8.41
N GLY A 228 -32.09 31.14 -9.31
CA GLY A 228 -33.41 30.98 -9.92
C GLY A 228 -34.56 31.25 -8.96
N ASN A 229 -34.35 32.09 -7.94
CA ASN A 229 -35.42 32.55 -7.06
C ASN A 229 -36.42 33.40 -7.87
N PRO A 230 -37.69 32.97 -8.02
CA PRO A 230 -38.69 33.69 -8.81
C PRO A 230 -39.20 34.97 -8.12
N ASN A 231 -38.91 35.16 -6.83
CA ASN A 231 -39.41 36.28 -6.02
C ASN A 231 -38.49 37.53 -6.07
N THR A 232 -37.42 37.51 -6.86
CA THR A 232 -36.47 38.62 -6.97
C THR A 232 -35.92 38.71 -8.39
N SER A 233 -35.57 39.92 -8.83
CA SER A 233 -34.84 40.16 -10.08
C SER A 233 -33.33 40.05 -9.89
N ASN A 234 -32.85 39.97 -8.64
CA ASN A 234 -31.44 39.73 -8.35
C ASN A 234 -31.04 38.34 -8.86
N THR A 235 -29.84 38.22 -9.42
CA THR A 235 -29.30 36.96 -9.96
C THR A 235 -27.98 36.58 -9.28
N THR A 236 -27.51 37.37 -8.31
CA THR A 236 -26.30 37.06 -7.55
C THR A 236 -26.48 35.79 -6.72
N VAL A 237 -25.51 34.87 -6.81
CA VAL A 237 -25.47 33.65 -6.00
C VAL A 237 -24.13 33.61 -5.28
N VAL A 238 -24.16 33.51 -3.95
CA VAL A 238 -22.98 33.47 -3.10
C VAL A 238 -22.65 32.02 -2.78
N THR A 239 -21.59 31.52 -3.38
CA THR A 239 -21.20 30.10 -3.29
C THR A 239 -19.84 29.90 -2.63
N ARG A 240 -19.06 30.98 -2.54
CA ARG A 240 -17.70 30.98 -2.01
C ARG A 240 -17.69 30.72 -0.50
N GLY A 241 -16.70 29.96 -0.07
CA GLY A 241 -16.38 29.80 1.35
C GLY A 241 -17.05 28.61 2.01
N ALA A 242 -17.89 27.87 1.31
CA ALA A 242 -18.46 26.62 1.82
C ALA A 242 -17.52 25.42 1.61
N THR A 243 -17.78 24.33 2.33
CA THR A 243 -16.96 23.14 2.37
C THR A 243 -17.76 21.93 1.93
N VAL A 244 -17.14 21.05 1.13
CA VAL A 244 -17.76 19.80 0.66
C VAL A 244 -16.88 18.62 1.05
N GLY A 245 -17.43 17.65 1.78
CA GLY A 245 -16.66 16.49 2.18
C GLY A 245 -17.26 15.69 3.32
N ILE A 246 -16.45 14.79 3.87
CA ILE A 246 -16.76 14.00 5.06
C ILE A 246 -15.60 14.10 6.04
N LYS A 247 -15.88 14.02 7.34
CA LYS A 247 -14.89 14.08 8.41
C LYS A 247 -15.12 12.99 9.46
N GLY A 248 -14.01 12.46 9.97
CA GLY A 248 -13.90 11.45 11.00
C GLY A 248 -14.34 11.93 12.38
N ASN A 249 -14.22 11.04 13.37
CA ASN A 249 -14.22 11.48 14.77
C ASN A 249 -12.93 12.29 15.04
N GLY A 250 -12.99 13.28 15.93
CA GLY A 250 -11.89 14.19 16.20
C GLY A 250 -10.57 13.44 16.41
N GLY A 251 -9.60 13.74 15.57
CA GLY A 251 -8.24 13.21 15.69
C GLY A 251 -7.43 13.94 16.76
N PHE A 252 -6.13 13.67 16.80
CA PHE A 252 -5.22 14.23 17.79
C PHE A 252 -5.08 15.76 17.68
N PRO A 253 -5.27 16.53 18.77
CA PRO A 253 -5.23 18.00 18.73
C PRO A 253 -3.98 18.57 18.06
N GLY A 254 -4.16 19.55 17.16
CA GLY A 254 -3.08 20.30 16.51
C GLY A 254 -2.72 19.84 15.07
N PHE A 255 -3.37 18.80 14.55
CA PHE A 255 -3.18 18.29 13.18
C PHE A 255 -4.38 18.58 12.30
N LEU A 256 -4.24 18.57 10.97
CA LEU A 256 -5.37 18.66 10.04
C LEU A 256 -6.43 17.61 10.41
N SER A 257 -7.71 17.96 10.24
CA SER A 257 -8.81 17.02 10.46
C SER A 257 -8.67 15.80 9.55
N ASP A 258 -9.16 14.64 10.00
CA ASP A 258 -9.31 13.46 9.17
C ASP A 258 -10.55 13.63 8.28
N PHE A 259 -10.35 14.02 7.01
CA PHE A 259 -11.43 14.32 6.10
C PHE A 259 -11.13 13.88 4.66
N TRP A 260 -12.20 13.62 3.90
CA TRP A 260 -12.14 13.61 2.43
C TRP A 260 -12.89 14.82 1.88
N ASN A 261 -12.25 15.56 0.97
CA ASN A 261 -12.84 16.70 0.28
C ASN A 261 -13.33 16.29 -1.12
N GLY A 262 -14.54 16.71 -1.50
CA GLY A 262 -15.17 16.38 -2.77
C GLY A 262 -15.00 17.40 -3.91
N LEU A 263 -14.14 18.42 -3.78
CA LEU A 263 -14.20 19.61 -4.65
C LEU A 263 -13.53 19.54 -6.05
N LEU A 264 -12.65 18.57 -6.38
CA LEU A 264 -11.98 18.54 -7.69
C LEU A 264 -11.53 17.12 -8.13
N TRP A 265 -11.93 16.70 -9.34
CA TRP A 265 -11.41 15.49 -10.01
C TRP A 265 -10.31 15.88 -11.00
N VAL A 266 -9.10 15.31 -10.85
CA VAL A 266 -8.04 15.38 -11.86
C VAL A 266 -7.72 13.94 -12.30
N PRO A 267 -7.95 13.57 -13.59
CA PRO A 267 -7.86 12.18 -14.05
C PRO A 267 -6.48 11.52 -13.82
N ALA A 268 -5.42 12.33 -13.69
CA ALA A 268 -4.05 11.83 -13.55
C ALA A 268 -3.57 11.65 -12.09
N ALA A 269 -4.34 12.10 -11.08
CA ALA A 269 -3.87 12.14 -9.69
C ALA A 269 -4.87 11.60 -8.65
N GLY A 270 -6.07 11.18 -9.05
CA GLY A 270 -7.14 10.81 -8.11
C GLY A 270 -7.62 12.02 -7.27
N ALA A 271 -8.67 11.85 -6.48
CA ALA A 271 -9.08 12.87 -5.53
C ALA A 271 -7.96 13.08 -4.50
N ASN A 272 -7.39 14.27 -4.45
CA ASN A 272 -6.43 14.66 -3.41
C ASN A 272 -7.20 15.23 -2.21
N SER A 273 -6.75 14.95 -0.99
CA SER A 273 -7.24 15.59 0.25
C SER A 273 -6.87 17.08 0.27
N ARG A 274 -7.58 17.90 -0.51
CA ARG A 274 -7.40 19.35 -0.49
C ARG A 274 -8.19 19.97 0.66
N THR A 275 -7.67 21.03 1.26
CA THR A 275 -8.34 21.85 2.28
C THR A 275 -9.12 23.02 1.67
N ASP A 276 -9.18 23.10 0.35
CA ASP A 276 -9.82 24.21 -0.35
C ASP A 276 -11.32 24.26 0.03
N SER A 277 -11.85 25.45 0.27
CA SER A 277 -13.30 25.69 0.27
C SER A 277 -13.78 25.85 -1.18
N THR A 278 -15.05 25.56 -1.44
CA THR A 278 -15.63 25.82 -2.75
C THR A 278 -15.51 27.30 -3.12
N SER A 279 -15.08 27.54 -4.35
CA SER A 279 -15.13 28.84 -5.02
C SER A 279 -16.32 28.96 -5.99
N ILE A 280 -16.97 27.84 -6.32
CA ILE A 280 -18.08 27.69 -7.28
C ILE A 280 -19.02 26.56 -6.80
N TRP A 281 -20.31 26.84 -6.65
CA TRP A 281 -21.31 25.81 -6.33
C TRP A 281 -21.53 24.83 -7.50
N GLN A 282 -21.79 23.54 -7.17
CA GLN A 282 -21.66 22.30 -7.97
C GLN A 282 -20.22 21.79 -8.07
N PRO A 283 -19.75 21.03 -7.07
CA PRO A 283 -18.45 20.37 -7.12
C PRO A 283 -18.44 19.25 -8.16
N SER A 284 -18.11 19.62 -9.40
CA SER A 284 -17.92 18.72 -10.55
C SER A 284 -17.44 19.45 -11.81
N GLY A 285 -17.09 20.74 -11.71
CA GLY A 285 -16.84 21.59 -12.88
C GLY A 285 -18.13 22.12 -13.53
N GLY A 286 -19.20 22.36 -12.74
CA GLY A 286 -20.45 22.98 -13.21
C GLY A 286 -21.46 22.01 -13.85
N ARG A 287 -21.39 20.72 -13.50
CA ARG A 287 -22.25 19.67 -14.06
C ARG A 287 -23.37 19.28 -13.09
N SER A 288 -24.62 19.43 -13.52
CA SER A 288 -25.84 19.02 -12.80
C SER A 288 -26.17 17.53 -12.94
N ASP A 289 -25.44 16.80 -13.80
CA ASP A 289 -25.62 15.37 -14.09
C ASP A 289 -24.71 14.43 -13.29
N ALA A 290 -24.05 14.94 -12.24
CA ALA A 290 -23.06 14.19 -11.50
C ALA A 290 -23.28 14.19 -9.97
N ARG A 291 -22.73 13.16 -9.31
CA ARG A 291 -22.67 13.00 -7.83
C ARG A 291 -21.26 12.72 -7.37
N ILE A 292 -20.93 13.18 -6.18
CA ILE A 292 -19.70 12.76 -5.49
C ILE A 292 -20.03 11.54 -4.65
N ARG A 293 -19.34 10.43 -4.87
CA ARG A 293 -19.50 9.19 -4.11
C ARG A 293 -18.29 8.95 -3.22
N PHE A 294 -18.55 8.68 -1.94
CA PHE A 294 -17.60 8.08 -1.01
C PHE A 294 -18.00 6.61 -0.86
N GLY A 295 -17.33 5.74 -1.63
CA GLY A 295 -17.59 4.30 -1.60
C GLY A 295 -17.04 3.68 -0.33
N SER A 296 -17.77 2.74 0.27
CA SER A 296 -17.35 2.11 1.53
C SER A 296 -16.24 1.07 1.31
N ILE A 297 -15.36 0.98 2.29
CA ILE A 297 -14.42 -0.13 2.49
C ILE A 297 -15.19 -1.24 3.23
N VAL A 298 -15.54 -2.31 2.52
CA VAL A 298 -16.15 -3.54 3.10
C VAL A 298 -15.14 -4.30 3.97
N TYR A 299 -15.45 -4.48 5.26
CA TYR A 299 -14.75 -5.41 6.13
C TYR A 299 -15.15 -6.85 5.79
N LEU A 300 -14.19 -7.76 5.88
CA LEU A 300 -14.47 -9.18 5.69
C LEU A 300 -14.66 -9.85 7.05
N THR A 301 -15.44 -10.93 7.09
CA THR A 301 -15.61 -11.70 8.32
C THR A 301 -14.48 -12.70 8.46
N PHE A 302 -13.51 -12.32 9.27
CA PHE A 302 -12.50 -13.23 9.78
C PHE A 302 -12.58 -13.27 11.31
N ASP A 303 -12.31 -14.45 11.86
CA ASP A 303 -12.38 -14.68 13.30
C ASP A 303 -11.06 -14.34 14.00
N MET A 304 -9.94 -14.37 13.28
CA MET A 304 -8.61 -13.99 13.78
C MET A 304 -7.69 -13.47 12.65
N TRP A 305 -6.54 -12.98 13.09
CA TRP A 305 -5.47 -12.36 12.31
C TRP A 305 -4.40 -13.37 11.85
N GLY A 306 -3.78 -13.11 10.70
CA GLY A 306 -2.59 -13.84 10.24
C GLY A 306 -2.81 -15.30 9.87
N PHE A 307 -3.95 -15.66 9.29
CA PHE A 307 -4.18 -17.03 8.84
C PHE A 307 -3.49 -17.39 7.52
N GLY A 308 -2.88 -16.43 6.83
CA GLY A 308 -2.17 -16.63 5.56
C GLY A 308 -3.05 -16.57 4.32
N ASP A 309 -4.30 -16.12 4.45
CA ASP A 309 -5.27 -15.93 3.34
C ASP A 309 -5.21 -14.48 2.84
N ALA A 310 -4.04 -14.05 2.36
CA ALA A 310 -3.79 -12.68 1.91
C ALA A 310 -4.66 -12.27 0.71
N ASP A 311 -5.12 -13.23 -0.09
CA ASP A 311 -6.08 -13.00 -1.18
C ASP A 311 -7.54 -12.88 -0.70
N THR A 312 -7.76 -13.13 0.59
CA THR A 312 -9.04 -13.03 1.31
C THR A 312 -10.15 -13.96 0.80
N SER A 313 -9.77 -15.05 0.12
CA SER A 313 -10.69 -16.01 -0.45
C SER A 313 -11.54 -16.77 0.58
N ALA A 314 -11.15 -16.77 1.86
CA ALA A 314 -11.88 -17.43 2.94
C ALA A 314 -12.84 -16.53 3.71
N ALA A 315 -12.98 -15.26 3.31
CA ALA A 315 -13.97 -14.39 3.89
C ALA A 315 -15.40 -14.91 3.66
N GLY A 316 -16.33 -14.52 4.53
CA GLY A 316 -17.73 -14.93 4.44
C GLY A 316 -18.33 -14.62 3.07
N GLY A 317 -18.92 -15.63 2.42
CA GLY A 317 -19.48 -15.55 1.07
C GLY A 317 -18.46 -15.58 -0.07
N GLN A 318 -17.17 -15.81 0.20
CA GLN A 318 -16.13 -16.01 -0.81
C GLN A 318 -15.89 -17.48 -1.13
N ARG A 319 -15.01 -17.74 -2.10
CA ARG A 319 -14.74 -19.06 -2.69
C ARG A 319 -14.36 -20.14 -1.66
N HIS A 320 -13.62 -19.79 -0.62
CA HIS A 320 -13.10 -20.71 0.39
C HIS A 320 -13.73 -20.51 1.77
N ASP A 321 -14.91 -19.87 1.82
CA ASP A 321 -15.67 -19.69 3.05
C ASP A 321 -15.93 -21.03 3.76
N GLY A 322 -15.71 -21.07 5.07
CA GLY A 322 -15.87 -22.25 5.92
C GLY A 322 -14.89 -23.40 5.67
N LEU A 323 -13.90 -23.25 4.77
CA LEU A 323 -12.91 -24.29 4.51
C LEU A 323 -11.75 -24.25 5.52
N PRO A 324 -11.13 -25.41 5.86
CA PRO A 324 -9.96 -25.46 6.74
C PRO A 324 -8.74 -24.76 6.13
N GLN A 325 -7.77 -24.35 6.98
CA GLN A 325 -6.60 -23.53 6.57
C GLN A 325 -5.85 -24.11 5.37
N ASN A 326 -5.67 -25.44 5.30
CA ASN A 326 -4.97 -26.15 4.22
C ASN A 326 -5.71 -26.14 2.87
N ARG A 327 -6.96 -25.66 2.83
CA ARG A 327 -7.78 -25.54 1.63
C ARG A 327 -7.95 -24.10 1.16
N ARG A 328 -7.71 -23.13 2.05
CA ARG A 328 -7.84 -21.70 1.75
C ARG A 328 -6.50 -20.99 1.54
N VAL A 329 -5.46 -21.37 2.27
CA VAL A 329 -4.11 -20.84 2.08
C VAL A 329 -3.45 -21.54 0.91
N THR A 330 -3.02 -20.76 -0.07
CA THR A 330 -2.47 -21.25 -1.33
C THR A 330 -1.22 -20.46 -1.73
N VAL A 331 -0.54 -20.92 -2.79
CA VAL A 331 0.60 -20.20 -3.37
C VAL A 331 0.17 -18.81 -3.89
N ASN A 332 -1.13 -18.61 -4.17
CA ASN A 332 -1.66 -17.32 -4.58
C ASN A 332 -1.49 -16.26 -3.49
N ASP A 333 -1.64 -16.62 -2.21
CA ASP A 333 -1.50 -15.70 -1.09
C ASP A 333 -0.06 -15.17 -0.98
N ALA A 334 0.93 -16.07 -1.06
CA ALA A 334 2.33 -15.68 -1.12
C ALA A 334 2.63 -14.80 -2.33
N ARG A 335 2.04 -15.12 -3.50
CA ARG A 335 2.20 -14.30 -4.71
C ARG A 335 1.57 -12.92 -4.56
N VAL A 336 0.39 -12.79 -3.96
CA VAL A 336 -0.27 -11.50 -3.73
C VAL A 336 0.58 -10.59 -2.85
N ILE A 337 1.19 -11.14 -1.79
CA ILE A 337 2.15 -10.42 -0.95
C ILE A 337 3.37 -9.98 -1.77
N MET A 338 4.07 -10.90 -2.45
CA MET A 338 5.24 -10.54 -3.25
C MET A 338 4.93 -9.51 -4.33
N ARG A 339 3.77 -9.66 -5.01
CA ARG A 339 3.32 -8.75 -6.05
C ARG A 339 3.03 -7.35 -5.52
N SER A 340 2.41 -7.23 -4.34
CA SER A 340 2.17 -5.94 -3.70
C SER A 340 3.47 -5.17 -3.44
N ILE A 341 4.53 -5.89 -3.04
CA ILE A 341 5.82 -5.34 -2.70
C ILE A 341 6.51 -4.81 -3.97
N VAL A 342 6.62 -5.63 -5.02
CA VAL A 342 7.33 -5.24 -6.25
C VAL A 342 6.59 -4.15 -7.03
N THR A 343 5.25 -4.13 -6.98
CA THR A 343 4.45 -3.08 -7.66
C THR A 343 4.31 -1.80 -6.86
N LYS A 344 4.86 -1.74 -5.63
CA LYS A 344 4.65 -0.64 -4.66
C LYS A 344 3.15 -0.34 -4.45
N ARG A 345 2.30 -1.35 -4.58
CA ARG A 345 0.85 -1.28 -4.32
C ARG A 345 0.57 -2.09 -3.07
N PRO A 346 0.69 -1.50 -1.87
CA PRO A 346 0.59 -2.25 -0.62
C PRO A 346 -0.74 -2.99 -0.54
N LEU A 347 -0.71 -4.16 0.10
CA LEU A 347 -1.94 -4.82 0.50
C LEU A 347 -2.72 -3.93 1.47
N ASP A 348 -4.03 -4.09 1.45
CA ASP A 348 -4.90 -3.32 2.30
C ASP A 348 -4.56 -3.53 3.79
N SER A 349 -4.07 -2.47 4.42
CA SER A 349 -3.57 -2.42 5.80
C SER A 349 -4.69 -2.30 6.84
N VAL A 350 -5.95 -2.32 6.41
CA VAL A 350 -7.12 -2.23 7.28
C VAL A 350 -7.43 -3.59 7.92
N TRP A 351 -7.95 -3.55 9.15
CA TRP A 351 -8.42 -4.70 9.91
C TRP A 351 -9.29 -5.64 9.06
N LYS A 352 -9.09 -6.96 9.22
CA LYS A 352 -9.84 -8.01 8.48
C LYS A 352 -9.74 -7.94 6.95
N ARG A 353 -8.66 -7.38 6.40
CA ARG A 353 -8.40 -7.40 4.95
C ARG A 353 -7.08 -8.12 4.62
N GLN A 354 -6.48 -7.78 3.49
CA GLN A 354 -5.40 -8.52 2.87
C GLN A 354 -4.12 -8.53 3.72
N ALA A 355 -3.66 -7.37 4.20
CA ALA A 355 -2.45 -7.32 5.03
C ALA A 355 -2.70 -7.95 6.41
N TYR A 356 -3.90 -7.75 6.97
CA TYR A 356 -4.32 -8.45 8.18
C TYR A 356 -4.23 -9.98 7.99
N GLN A 357 -4.81 -10.56 6.96
CA GLN A 357 -4.70 -12.02 6.80
C GLN A 357 -3.32 -12.49 6.37
N GLY A 358 -2.58 -11.67 5.63
CA GLY A 358 -1.27 -12.01 5.08
C GLY A 358 -0.10 -11.89 6.05
N ASP A 359 -0.25 -11.18 7.17
CA ASP A 359 0.80 -11.04 8.20
C ASP A 359 0.76 -12.26 9.12
N VAL A 360 1.51 -13.29 8.74
CA VAL A 360 1.43 -14.62 9.35
C VAL A 360 2.38 -14.75 10.52
N ASN A 361 3.42 -13.93 10.60
CA ASN A 361 4.35 -13.92 11.74
C ASN A 361 3.96 -12.93 12.84
N HIS A 362 2.88 -12.18 12.63
CA HIS A 362 2.30 -11.24 13.58
C HIS A 362 3.23 -10.09 13.97
N SER A 363 4.11 -9.65 13.07
CA SER A 363 5.09 -8.58 13.34
C SER A 363 4.62 -7.21 12.85
N GLY A 364 3.70 -7.17 11.90
CA GLY A 364 3.32 -6.01 11.12
C GLY A 364 2.15 -5.23 11.70
N ARG A 365 1.79 -5.43 12.98
CA ARG A 365 0.83 -4.56 13.68
C ARG A 365 1.48 -3.27 14.12
N TYR A 366 0.91 -2.17 13.66
CA TYR A 366 1.36 -0.85 14.08
C TYR A 366 0.22 0.15 14.22
N TYR A 367 0.52 1.23 14.92
CA TYR A 367 -0.33 2.39 15.06
C TYR A 367 0.53 3.65 15.00
N PHE A 368 -0.11 4.79 14.83
CA PHE A 368 0.57 6.08 14.85
C PHE A 368 0.27 6.80 16.16
N THR A 369 1.31 7.31 16.81
CA THR A 369 1.19 8.07 18.06
C THR A 369 2.07 9.31 18.05
N LYS A 370 1.53 10.42 18.55
CA LYS A 370 2.31 11.63 18.81
C LYS A 370 3.04 11.58 20.14
N LEU A 371 2.64 10.71 21.06
CA LEU A 371 3.17 10.72 22.41
C LEU A 371 4.65 10.32 22.41
N LYS A 372 5.41 10.75 23.41
CA LYS A 372 6.75 10.24 23.68
C LYS A 372 6.69 8.74 24.03
N ARG A 373 7.85 8.06 24.03
CA ARG A 373 7.91 6.61 24.30
C ARG A 373 7.36 6.26 25.69
N ASP A 374 7.48 7.19 26.63
CA ASP A 374 6.96 7.09 28.01
C ASP A 374 5.50 7.57 28.16
N PHE A 375 4.85 7.97 27.07
CA PHE A 375 3.46 8.46 27.04
C PHE A 375 3.18 9.70 27.92
N SER A 376 4.20 10.45 28.33
CA SER A 376 4.04 11.57 29.27
C SER A 376 3.62 12.89 28.63
N ALA A 377 3.94 13.09 27.35
CA ALA A 377 3.63 14.29 26.58
C ALA A 377 3.75 14.03 25.07
N ASP A 378 3.36 14.99 24.24
CA ASP A 378 3.60 14.98 22.79
C ASP A 378 5.12 15.00 22.49
N SER A 379 5.51 14.27 21.43
CA SER A 379 6.84 14.25 20.87
C SER A 379 7.03 15.50 20.02
N MET A 380 8.06 16.29 20.31
CA MET A 380 8.29 17.59 19.70
C MET A 380 9.69 17.64 19.07
N VAL A 381 9.79 18.22 17.87
CA VAL A 381 11.05 18.67 17.28
C VAL A 381 10.90 20.15 16.94
N GLY A 382 11.58 21.01 17.70
CA GLY A 382 11.30 22.45 17.68
C GLY A 382 9.87 22.75 18.16
N ASN A 383 9.12 23.53 17.37
CA ASN A 383 7.72 23.87 17.63
C ASN A 383 6.71 22.96 16.89
N GLN A 384 7.16 21.84 16.32
CA GLN A 384 6.30 20.91 15.58
C GLN A 384 6.15 19.59 16.32
N VAL A 385 4.92 19.08 16.36
CA VAL A 385 4.61 17.74 16.90
C VAL A 385 5.03 16.69 15.88
N ILE A 386 5.75 15.66 16.34
CA ILE A 386 6.18 14.51 15.53
C ILE A 386 5.28 13.32 15.82
N ILE A 387 4.88 12.62 14.75
CA ILE A 387 4.10 11.40 14.83
C ILE A 387 5.01 10.22 14.57
N TRP A 388 5.00 9.27 15.50
CA TRP A 388 5.75 8.03 15.43
C TRP A 388 4.85 6.92 14.91
N ARG A 389 5.34 6.18 13.92
CA ARG A 389 4.89 4.82 13.67
C ARG A 389 5.41 3.95 14.82
N ARG A 390 4.51 3.26 15.53
CA ARG A 390 4.87 2.32 16.59
C ARG A 390 4.26 0.97 16.33
N THR A 391 5.06 -0.07 16.47
CA THR A 391 4.57 -1.43 16.54
C THR A 391 3.83 -1.63 17.87
N ILE A 392 2.75 -2.40 17.85
CA ILE A 392 1.92 -2.67 19.05
C ILE A 392 2.60 -3.69 19.97
N ASP A 393 3.56 -4.44 19.43
CA ASP A 393 4.08 -5.67 20.02
C ASP A 393 5.44 -5.52 20.73
N VAL A 394 5.79 -4.31 21.17
CA VAL A 394 7.09 -4.06 21.81
C VAL A 394 6.91 -3.82 23.31
N GLU A 395 7.34 -4.83 24.09
CA GLU A 395 7.63 -4.81 25.53
C GLU A 395 6.44 -4.76 26.51
N GLN A 396 6.06 -5.92 27.06
CA GLN A 396 5.32 -6.05 28.33
C GLN A 396 5.80 -7.25 29.17
N PHE A 397 6.73 -6.96 30.08
CA PHE A 397 7.20 -7.86 31.13
C PHE A 397 6.04 -8.36 32.03
N PHE A 398 5.90 -9.67 32.20
CA PHE A 398 5.11 -10.22 33.31
C PHE A 398 5.94 -10.15 34.60
N PRO A 399 5.38 -9.75 35.75
CA PRO A 399 6.05 -9.91 37.04
C PRO A 399 6.35 -11.41 37.28
N GLY A 400 7.64 -11.78 37.27
CA GLY A 400 8.12 -13.13 37.62
C GLY A 400 8.79 -13.94 36.52
N GLN A 401 8.97 -13.41 35.30
CA GLN A 401 9.66 -14.13 34.21
C GLN A 401 11.12 -13.66 34.07
N THR A 402 12.08 -14.58 34.21
CA THR A 402 13.52 -14.32 33.97
C THR A 402 13.88 -14.77 32.56
N ILE A 403 14.30 -13.85 31.68
CA ILE A 403 14.78 -14.17 30.33
C ILE A 403 16.31 -13.94 30.29
N GLY A 404 17.04 -14.90 29.72
CA GLY A 404 18.49 -14.81 29.52
C GLY A 404 18.87 -13.78 28.44
N PRO A 405 20.09 -13.22 28.46
CA PRO A 405 20.47 -12.03 27.71
C PRO A 405 20.50 -12.13 26.16
N ASN A 406 20.20 -13.28 25.54
CA ASN A 406 20.54 -13.54 24.13
C ASN A 406 19.38 -14.01 23.21
N THR A 407 18.11 -14.02 23.64
CA THR A 407 16.97 -14.37 22.73
C THR A 407 16.30 -13.11 22.20
N GLY A 408 16.91 -12.50 21.19
CA GLY A 408 16.36 -11.32 20.52
C GLY A 408 15.27 -11.68 19.52
N LYS A 409 14.01 -11.78 19.97
CA LYS A 409 12.77 -11.33 19.29
C LYS A 409 11.53 -11.64 20.18
N GLN A 410 11.25 -10.72 21.12
CA GLN A 410 10.04 -10.78 21.94
C GLN A 410 8.79 -10.41 21.13
N VAL A 411 7.70 -11.20 21.18
CA VAL A 411 6.35 -10.69 20.95
C VAL A 411 5.35 -11.27 21.96
N LEU A 412 4.53 -10.37 22.50
CA LEU A 412 3.53 -10.55 23.54
C LEU A 412 2.09 -10.47 23.00
N ARG A 413 1.23 -11.25 23.67
CA ARG A 413 -0.24 -11.17 23.83
C ARG A 413 -1.13 -11.11 22.58
N VAL A 414 -1.93 -12.17 22.49
CA VAL A 414 -3.29 -12.21 21.94
C VAL A 414 -4.14 -11.14 22.64
N MET A 415 -4.50 -10.07 21.95
CA MET A 415 -5.58 -9.20 22.42
C MET A 415 -6.89 -9.78 21.88
N TYR A 416 -7.67 -10.46 22.72
CA TYR A 416 -9.04 -10.82 22.36
C TYR A 416 -9.90 -9.54 22.34
N GLU A 417 -10.86 -9.46 21.41
CA GLU A 417 -11.78 -8.30 21.23
C GLU A 417 -12.47 -7.88 22.54
N GLY A 418 -12.61 -8.78 23.52
CA GLY A 418 -13.23 -8.55 24.83
C GLY A 418 -12.32 -8.03 25.95
N ASP A 419 -10.99 -8.02 25.78
CA ASP A 419 -10.03 -7.79 26.88
C ASP A 419 -9.76 -6.30 27.20
N GLY A 420 -10.41 -5.38 26.49
CA GLY A 420 -10.33 -3.94 26.75
C GLY A 420 -8.99 -3.29 26.36
N LEU A 421 -9.07 -2.32 25.44
CA LEU A 421 -7.92 -1.64 24.84
C LEU A 421 -7.18 -0.62 25.73
N TYR A 422 -7.45 -0.53 27.04
CA TYR A 422 -6.88 0.54 27.89
C TYR A 422 -6.31 0.07 29.23
N GLY A 423 -5.26 0.74 29.71
CA GLY A 423 -4.83 0.75 31.11
C GLY A 423 -3.46 0.13 31.46
N THR A 424 -2.79 0.76 32.43
CA THR A 424 -1.37 0.71 32.88
C THR A 424 -0.69 -0.67 32.86
N GLY A 425 0.54 -0.70 32.32
CA GLY A 425 1.38 -1.90 32.24
C GLY A 425 2.12 -2.10 30.91
N GLY A 426 2.05 -1.15 29.96
CA GLY A 426 2.68 -1.18 28.61
C GLY A 426 1.70 -1.25 27.42
N LYS A 427 0.46 -0.79 27.61
CA LYS A 427 -0.56 -0.68 26.54
C LYS A 427 -0.46 0.71 25.87
N ALA A 428 -0.83 0.80 24.59
CA ALA A 428 -0.98 2.07 23.86
C ALA A 428 -2.18 2.88 24.42
N PRO A 429 -1.97 3.89 25.27
CA PRO A 429 -3.05 4.56 25.99
C PRO A 429 -3.88 5.50 25.11
N ASP A 430 -3.41 5.79 23.90
CA ASP A 430 -3.99 6.73 22.94
C ASP A 430 -4.72 6.05 21.76
N VAL A 431 -4.81 4.72 21.75
CA VAL A 431 -5.53 3.95 20.72
C VAL A 431 -6.94 3.60 21.21
N SER A 432 -7.91 4.49 20.98
CA SER A 432 -9.35 4.40 21.34
C SER A 432 -10.20 3.31 20.62
N SER A 433 -9.66 2.61 19.62
CA SER A 433 -10.36 1.52 18.90
C SER A 433 -9.39 0.65 18.09
N LEU A 434 -9.75 -0.62 17.83
CA LEU A 434 -9.03 -1.52 16.90
C LEU A 434 -8.93 -0.94 15.48
N ASN A 435 -9.85 -0.05 15.09
CA ASN A 435 -9.85 0.60 13.77
C ASN A 435 -8.69 1.58 13.57
N GLN A 436 -7.91 1.87 14.63
CA GLN A 436 -6.70 2.70 14.57
C GLN A 436 -5.42 1.86 14.44
N ILE A 437 -5.55 0.54 14.37
CA ILE A 437 -4.45 -0.41 14.16
C ILE A 437 -4.35 -0.73 12.67
N TYR A 438 -3.13 -0.62 12.15
CA TYR A 438 -2.75 -0.94 10.79
C TYR A 438 -1.93 -2.22 10.73
N TYR A 439 -1.95 -2.85 9.57
CA TYR A 439 -1.30 -4.13 9.29
C TYR A 439 -0.36 -3.97 8.09
N GLU A 440 0.83 -4.56 8.17
CA GLU A 440 1.75 -4.67 7.04
C GLU A 440 2.15 -6.12 6.84
N VAL A 441 2.56 -6.43 5.61
CA VAL A 441 3.10 -7.74 5.24
C VAL A 441 4.46 -7.57 4.61
N THR A 442 5.29 -8.58 4.74
CA THR A 442 6.64 -8.61 4.19
C THR A 442 6.84 -9.84 3.33
N GLU A 443 7.93 -9.85 2.54
CA GLU A 443 8.36 -11.03 1.80
C GLU A 443 8.65 -12.23 2.72
N TYR A 444 8.90 -12.01 4.00
CA TYR A 444 9.10 -13.07 4.97
C TYR A 444 7.78 -13.82 5.27
N ASP A 445 6.65 -13.10 5.32
CA ASP A 445 5.32 -13.71 5.42
C ASP A 445 5.01 -14.63 4.24
N ALA A 446 5.36 -14.19 3.03
CA ALA A 446 5.26 -15.03 1.84
C ALA A 446 6.13 -16.30 1.97
N GLY A 447 7.36 -16.19 2.50
CA GLY A 447 8.22 -17.33 2.79
C GLY A 447 7.61 -18.31 3.80
N LEU A 448 6.94 -17.80 4.84
CA LEU A 448 6.23 -18.62 5.84
C LEU A 448 5.01 -19.33 5.25
N ILE A 449 4.21 -18.65 4.44
CA ILE A 449 3.11 -19.26 3.66
C ILE A 449 3.64 -20.40 2.79
N MET A 450 4.73 -20.17 2.06
CA MET A 450 5.37 -21.20 1.24
C MET A 450 5.86 -22.40 2.08
N ARG A 451 6.43 -22.13 3.26
CA ARG A 451 6.85 -23.18 4.19
C ARG A 451 5.67 -24.04 4.64
N TYR A 452 4.54 -23.42 4.98
CA TYR A 452 3.30 -24.11 5.35
C TYR A 452 2.77 -24.98 4.22
N ILE A 453 2.66 -24.44 3.01
CA ILE A 453 2.18 -25.20 1.83
C ILE A 453 3.07 -26.40 1.54
N SER A 454 4.37 -26.31 1.84
CA SER A 454 5.31 -27.42 1.68
C SER A 454 5.19 -28.53 2.74
N GLY A 455 4.23 -28.42 3.68
CA GLY A 455 4.02 -29.38 4.77
C GLY A 455 5.07 -29.31 5.88
N ARG A 456 5.96 -28.31 5.84
CA ARG A 456 7.01 -28.08 6.84
C ARG A 456 6.52 -27.28 8.05
N LEU A 457 5.30 -26.76 8.00
CA LEU A 457 4.56 -26.25 9.16
C LEU A 457 3.18 -26.91 9.20
N PRO A 458 2.72 -27.40 10.36
CA PRO A 458 1.40 -27.99 10.50
C PRO A 458 0.27 -26.94 10.44
N TYR A 459 0.56 -25.69 10.78
CA TYR A 459 -0.33 -24.53 10.73
C TYR A 459 0.50 -23.26 10.55
N LEU A 460 -0.07 -22.21 9.94
CA LEU A 460 0.59 -20.90 9.90
C LEU A 460 0.53 -20.22 11.27
N PRO A 461 1.63 -19.56 11.66
CA PRO A 461 2.16 -19.76 12.99
C PRO A 461 1.38 -19.00 14.06
N TRP A 462 0.86 -19.78 15.00
CA TRP A 462 0.79 -19.42 16.41
C TRP A 462 1.96 -20.08 17.13
N VAL A 463 3.17 -19.59 16.89
CA VAL A 463 4.39 -20.26 17.34
C VAL A 463 5.21 -19.32 18.21
N TYR A 464 5.42 -19.72 19.47
CA TYR A 464 6.40 -19.10 20.37
C TYR A 464 7.75 -19.03 19.65
N ASP A 465 8.44 -17.90 19.78
CA ASP A 465 9.72 -17.47 19.18
C ASP A 465 10.76 -18.60 18.90
N ASN A 466 10.75 -19.70 19.65
CA ASN A 466 11.68 -20.82 19.47
C ASN A 466 11.32 -21.90 18.45
N ASP A 467 10.14 -21.89 17.81
CA ASP A 467 9.70 -23.00 16.93
C ASP A 467 9.33 -22.53 15.51
N THR A 468 9.59 -21.26 15.17
CA THR A 468 9.56 -20.78 13.77
C THR A 468 10.72 -21.34 12.93
N THR A 469 11.77 -21.89 13.56
CA THR A 469 12.82 -22.66 12.91
C THR A 469 12.44 -24.13 12.74
N GLY A 470 11.45 -24.65 13.48
CA GLY A 470 11.22 -26.09 13.61
C GLY A 470 12.46 -26.83 14.17
N PRO A 471 12.42 -28.15 14.33
CA PRO A 471 13.63 -28.89 14.71
C PRO A 471 14.69 -28.72 13.61
N ASP A 472 15.86 -28.19 13.98
CA ASP A 472 17.05 -28.19 13.14
C ASP A 472 17.40 -29.65 12.78
N PHE A 473 17.13 -30.05 11.55
CA PHE A 473 17.48 -31.38 11.07
C PHE A 473 18.98 -31.42 10.72
N GLY A 474 19.83 -31.73 11.70
CA GLY A 474 21.26 -31.94 11.47
C GLY A 474 22.14 -31.79 12.70
N LYS A 475 23.38 -32.30 12.63
CA LYS A 475 24.37 -32.14 13.71
C LYS A 475 24.88 -30.69 13.74
N VAL A 476 24.67 -30.02 14.86
CA VAL A 476 25.14 -28.65 15.13
C VAL A 476 26.68 -28.64 15.20
N LYS A 477 27.33 -28.04 14.21
CA LYS A 477 28.69 -27.49 14.33
C LYS A 477 28.58 -25.98 14.43
N GLU A 478 29.60 -25.29 14.92
CA GLU A 478 29.72 -23.83 14.85
C GLU A 478 29.50 -23.37 13.40
N THR A 479 28.27 -22.93 13.10
CA THR A 479 27.83 -22.59 11.76
C THR A 479 27.31 -21.16 11.84
N LYS A 480 27.83 -20.28 10.99
CA LYS A 480 27.32 -18.92 10.87
C LYS A 480 25.93 -18.99 10.23
N TYR A 481 24.89 -18.60 10.98
CA TYR A 481 23.54 -18.47 10.47
C TYR A 481 23.42 -17.24 9.58
N ALA A 482 22.59 -17.32 8.54
CA ALA A 482 22.33 -16.19 7.66
C ALA A 482 21.56 -15.07 8.41
N ASP A 483 22.10 -13.86 8.38
CA ASP A 483 21.46 -12.64 8.88
C ASP A 483 21.46 -11.52 7.82
N ASN A 484 22.03 -11.80 6.63
CA ASN A 484 22.16 -10.86 5.53
C ASN A 484 22.26 -11.60 4.19
N VAL A 485 22.09 -10.85 3.10
CA VAL A 485 22.36 -11.27 1.73
C VAL A 485 23.57 -10.54 1.14
N SER A 486 24.14 -11.12 0.09
CA SER A 486 25.19 -10.49 -0.70
C SER A 486 24.94 -10.69 -2.19
N PHE A 487 25.47 -9.77 -2.99
CA PHE A 487 25.39 -9.82 -4.44
C PHE A 487 26.76 -10.17 -4.98
N GLY A 488 26.86 -11.24 -5.77
CA GLY A 488 28.12 -11.68 -6.34
C GLY A 488 28.51 -10.89 -7.59
N THR A 489 29.63 -11.28 -8.19
CA THR A 489 30.18 -10.60 -9.36
C THR A 489 29.22 -10.68 -10.55
N PRO A 490 28.87 -9.53 -11.17
CA PRO A 490 28.07 -9.51 -12.39
C PRO A 490 28.78 -10.24 -13.54
N SER A 491 28.04 -11.07 -14.27
CA SER A 491 28.55 -11.86 -15.42
C SER A 491 27.77 -11.53 -16.69
N ASN A 492 28.47 -11.18 -17.77
CA ASN A 492 27.80 -10.89 -19.04
C ASN A 492 27.24 -12.20 -19.64
N ILE A 493 25.97 -12.18 -20.04
CA ILE A 493 25.28 -13.34 -20.63
C ILE A 493 24.91 -13.09 -22.11
N GLY A 494 25.40 -12.01 -22.70
CA GLY A 494 25.15 -11.60 -24.08
C GLY A 494 23.94 -10.66 -24.24
N ASN A 495 23.79 -10.08 -25.43
CA ASN A 495 22.68 -9.18 -25.80
C ASN A 495 22.50 -7.96 -24.89
N GLY A 496 23.59 -7.44 -24.31
CA GLY A 496 23.55 -6.31 -23.37
C GLY A 496 22.88 -6.68 -22.03
N LEU A 497 22.90 -7.96 -21.65
CA LEU A 497 22.36 -8.45 -20.38
C LEU A 497 23.48 -8.98 -19.50
N VAL A 498 23.31 -8.77 -18.21
CA VAL A 498 24.23 -9.18 -17.15
C VAL A 498 23.45 -9.96 -16.10
N ARG A 499 24.06 -11.01 -15.56
CA ARG A 499 23.51 -11.84 -14.50
C ARG A 499 24.28 -11.64 -13.21
N VAL A 500 23.57 -11.29 -12.14
CA VAL A 500 24.10 -11.09 -10.78
C VAL A 500 23.53 -12.19 -9.86
N PRO A 501 24.38 -13.06 -9.28
CA PRO A 501 23.94 -14.04 -8.30
C PRO A 501 23.67 -13.41 -6.93
N VAL A 502 22.60 -13.83 -6.26
CA VAL A 502 22.23 -13.40 -4.89
C VAL A 502 22.55 -14.53 -3.92
N TYR A 503 23.37 -14.28 -2.91
CA TYR A 503 23.79 -15.25 -1.90
C TYR A 503 23.26 -14.88 -0.52
N MET A 504 23.19 -15.89 0.36
CA MET A 504 23.09 -15.68 1.80
C MET A 504 24.49 -15.65 2.41
N ASN A 505 24.69 -14.85 3.46
CA ASN A 505 26.01 -14.70 4.08
C ASN A 505 26.36 -15.80 5.11
N GLY A 506 25.53 -16.84 5.20
CA GLY A 506 25.59 -17.95 6.15
C GLY A 506 24.63 -19.08 5.75
N VAL A 507 24.56 -20.14 6.55
CA VAL A 507 23.60 -21.24 6.36
C VAL A 507 22.22 -20.80 6.85
N HIS A 508 21.17 -21.14 6.12
CA HIS A 508 19.78 -20.85 6.51
C HIS A 508 18.91 -22.10 6.43
N ASN A 509 18.19 -22.39 7.50
CA ASN A 509 17.19 -23.46 7.55
C ASN A 509 15.83 -22.87 7.94
N GLY A 510 14.85 -22.98 7.05
CA GLY A 510 13.50 -22.48 7.27
C GLY A 510 13.05 -21.51 6.19
N ALA A 511 12.02 -20.72 6.50
CA ALA A 511 11.50 -19.69 5.61
C ALA A 511 12.46 -18.50 5.57
N PHE A 512 12.53 -17.81 4.44
CA PHE A 512 13.20 -16.53 4.33
C PHE A 512 12.47 -15.62 3.34
N GLY A 513 12.73 -14.33 3.46
CA GLY A 513 12.33 -13.32 2.48
C GLY A 513 13.44 -12.31 2.27
N VAL A 514 13.69 -11.98 1.00
CA VAL A 514 14.64 -10.96 0.55
C VAL A 514 13.90 -9.99 -0.37
N ARG A 515 14.06 -8.69 -0.14
CA ARG A 515 13.64 -7.63 -1.05
C ARG A 515 14.82 -6.70 -1.30
N PHE A 516 14.98 -6.25 -2.54
CA PHE A 516 15.93 -5.19 -2.87
C PHE A 516 15.43 -4.34 -4.04
N GLU A 517 15.89 -3.10 -4.08
CA GLU A 517 15.69 -2.18 -5.20
C GLU A 517 16.99 -2.06 -5.99
N THR A 518 16.91 -1.76 -7.28
CA THR A 518 18.07 -1.64 -8.16
C THR A 518 18.09 -0.32 -8.93
N ASN A 519 19.29 0.21 -9.17
CA ASN A 519 19.47 1.34 -10.09
C ASN A 519 19.37 0.95 -11.58
N GLY A 520 19.60 -0.33 -11.90
CA GLY A 520 19.52 -0.89 -13.25
C GLY A 520 18.20 -1.61 -13.50
N GLU A 521 17.81 -1.71 -14.77
CA GLU A 521 16.57 -2.39 -15.17
C GLU A 521 16.71 -3.91 -15.04
N ILE A 522 15.92 -4.50 -14.15
CA ILE A 522 15.74 -5.95 -14.02
C ILE A 522 14.90 -6.46 -15.18
N VAL A 523 15.45 -7.41 -15.92
CA VAL A 523 14.79 -8.09 -17.04
C VAL A 523 14.12 -9.38 -16.57
N ASP A 524 14.79 -10.14 -15.69
CA ASP A 524 14.29 -11.39 -15.14
C ASP A 524 14.94 -11.70 -13.79
N VAL A 525 14.24 -12.47 -12.95
CA VAL A 525 14.82 -13.07 -11.75
C VAL A 525 14.57 -14.56 -11.79
N THR A 526 15.63 -15.36 -11.78
CA THR A 526 15.52 -16.82 -11.83
C THR A 526 15.80 -17.42 -10.44
N PRO A 527 14.89 -18.19 -9.83
CA PRO A 527 15.13 -18.83 -8.55
C PRO A 527 16.12 -19.99 -8.66
N VAL A 528 16.87 -20.26 -7.60
CA VAL A 528 17.73 -21.45 -7.49
C VAL A 528 17.09 -22.43 -6.51
N MET A 529 16.71 -23.60 -7.02
CA MET A 529 15.99 -24.63 -6.25
C MET A 529 16.70 -25.98 -6.32
N ASN A 530 16.53 -26.81 -5.29
CA ASN A 530 16.98 -28.20 -5.23
C ASN A 530 16.04 -29.04 -4.34
N ASP A 531 16.34 -30.33 -4.16
CA ASP A 531 15.50 -31.26 -3.38
C ASP A 531 15.26 -30.83 -1.90
N LYS A 532 16.10 -29.93 -1.37
CA LYS A 532 16.04 -29.46 0.01
C LYS A 532 15.36 -28.09 0.16
N ASN A 533 15.06 -27.39 -0.93
CA ASN A 533 14.51 -26.04 -0.86
C ASN A 533 13.54 -25.67 -1.99
N THR A 534 12.76 -24.63 -1.74
CA THR A 534 11.83 -24.04 -2.69
C THR A 534 11.99 -22.52 -2.62
N VAL A 535 12.07 -21.87 -3.78
CA VAL A 535 12.22 -20.42 -3.88
C VAL A 535 11.22 -19.90 -4.90
N ALA A 536 10.49 -18.86 -4.51
CA ALA A 536 9.58 -18.10 -5.35
C ALA A 536 10.12 -16.68 -5.52
N ILE A 537 9.83 -16.10 -6.68
CA ILE A 537 10.29 -14.75 -7.04
C ILE A 537 9.14 -13.95 -7.63
N ASP A 538 9.25 -12.63 -7.53
CA ASP A 538 8.49 -11.66 -8.32
C ASP A 538 9.39 -10.43 -8.50
N ASN A 539 9.19 -9.69 -9.58
CA ASN A 539 9.96 -8.48 -9.87
C ASN A 539 9.20 -7.49 -10.74
N THR A 540 9.60 -6.23 -10.62
CA THR A 540 9.39 -5.16 -11.61
C THR A 540 10.74 -4.84 -12.25
N ALA A 541 10.82 -3.72 -12.97
CA ALA A 541 12.07 -3.22 -13.55
C ALA A 541 13.09 -2.75 -12.49
N ASP A 542 12.64 -2.39 -11.29
CA ASP A 542 13.43 -1.71 -10.25
C ASP A 542 13.39 -2.41 -8.88
N ILE A 543 12.53 -3.39 -8.68
CA ILE A 543 12.41 -4.14 -7.42
C ILE A 543 12.36 -5.63 -7.71
N ALA A 544 13.04 -6.42 -6.90
CA ALA A 544 12.84 -7.85 -6.84
C ALA A 544 12.56 -8.33 -5.41
N VAL A 545 11.76 -9.39 -5.33
CA VAL A 545 11.50 -10.14 -4.11
C VAL A 545 11.86 -11.59 -4.35
N VAL A 546 12.56 -12.19 -3.39
CA VAL A 546 12.92 -13.60 -3.34
C VAL A 546 12.43 -14.14 -2.01
N ALA A 547 11.41 -15.00 -2.03
CA ALA A 547 10.88 -15.65 -0.84
C ALA A 547 11.07 -17.15 -0.97
N GLY A 548 11.54 -17.81 0.08
CA GLY A 548 11.82 -19.23 0.00
C GLY A 548 11.70 -19.95 1.32
N ASN A 549 11.87 -21.27 1.24
CA ASN A 549 11.86 -22.15 2.39
C ASN A 549 12.73 -23.39 2.13
N GLY A 550 13.34 -23.93 3.18
CA GLY A 550 14.14 -25.15 3.13
C GLY A 550 15.54 -24.92 3.69
N SER A 551 16.52 -25.63 3.13
CA SER A 551 17.93 -25.50 3.53
C SER A 551 18.74 -24.77 2.45
N PHE A 552 19.53 -23.79 2.86
CA PHE A 552 20.35 -22.93 1.99
C PHE A 552 21.77 -22.83 2.53
N ASP A 553 22.74 -22.89 1.62
CA ASP A 553 24.17 -22.83 1.92
C ASP A 553 24.77 -21.54 1.34
N ALA A 554 25.71 -20.93 2.06
CA ALA A 554 26.33 -19.66 1.66
C ALA A 554 27.11 -19.75 0.33
N SER A 555 27.53 -20.95 -0.10
CA SER A 555 28.26 -21.17 -1.36
C SER A 555 27.35 -21.22 -2.60
N GLN A 556 26.04 -21.31 -2.41
CA GLN A 556 25.07 -21.42 -3.50
C GLN A 556 24.19 -20.17 -3.54
N PRO A 557 23.94 -19.60 -4.74
CA PRO A 557 23.00 -18.50 -4.86
C PRO A 557 21.58 -18.99 -4.59
N VAL A 558 20.73 -18.10 -4.08
CA VAL A 558 19.29 -18.35 -3.90
C VAL A 558 18.47 -17.87 -5.10
N ALA A 559 19.02 -16.92 -5.87
CA ALA A 559 18.44 -16.42 -7.11
C ALA A 559 19.53 -15.82 -8.01
N TYR A 560 19.22 -15.71 -9.30
CA TYR A 560 19.98 -14.93 -10.28
C TYR A 560 19.14 -13.76 -10.77
N VAL A 561 19.67 -12.54 -10.68
CA VAL A 561 19.04 -11.33 -11.22
C VAL A 561 19.65 -11.04 -12.58
N THR A 562 18.83 -11.06 -13.62
CA THR A 562 19.23 -10.68 -14.97
C THR A 562 18.82 -9.23 -15.20
N MET A 563 19.78 -8.39 -15.58
CA MET A 563 19.63 -6.94 -15.70
C MET A 563 20.24 -6.44 -17.00
N LYS A 564 19.85 -5.24 -17.45
CA LYS A 564 20.56 -4.54 -18.53
C LYS A 564 21.99 -4.20 -18.10
N GLU A 565 22.93 -4.35 -19.03
CA GLU A 565 24.34 -4.08 -18.82
C GLU A 565 24.58 -2.61 -18.44
N GLN A 566 25.36 -2.41 -17.37
CA GLN A 566 25.77 -1.11 -16.85
C GLN A 566 27.09 -1.26 -16.08
N VAL A 567 27.84 -0.18 -15.93
CA VAL A 567 29.17 -0.20 -15.27
C VAL A 567 29.06 -0.57 -13.79
N SER A 568 27.99 -0.16 -13.12
CA SER A 568 27.80 -0.36 -11.68
C SER A 568 26.34 -0.65 -11.37
N PHE A 569 26.11 -1.68 -10.56
CA PHE A 569 24.81 -2.08 -10.06
C PHE A 569 24.73 -1.76 -8.57
N GLU A 570 23.82 -0.86 -8.23
CA GLU A 570 23.47 -0.55 -6.85
C GLU A 570 22.20 -1.31 -6.46
N PHE A 571 22.30 -2.07 -5.39
CA PHE A 571 21.20 -2.73 -4.69
C PHE A 571 20.92 -1.97 -3.42
N SER A 572 19.78 -1.31 -3.32
CA SER A 572 19.42 -0.46 -2.18
C SER A 572 18.16 -0.97 -1.50
N ASN A 573 17.87 -0.42 -0.31
CA ASN A 573 16.72 -0.82 0.51
C ASN A 573 16.63 -2.35 0.69
N VAL A 574 17.79 -3.00 0.84
CA VAL A 574 17.88 -4.45 0.95
C VAL A 574 17.31 -4.85 2.31
N ARG A 575 16.31 -5.73 2.28
CA ARG A 575 15.66 -6.28 3.46
C ARG A 575 15.81 -7.80 3.45
N PHE A 576 16.25 -8.35 4.58
CA PHE A 576 16.34 -9.78 4.82
C PHE A 576 15.56 -10.11 6.10
N ASN A 577 14.55 -10.96 5.99
CA ASN A 577 13.69 -11.36 7.12
C ASN A 577 13.26 -10.16 7.99
N GLU A 578 12.70 -9.14 7.32
CA GLU A 578 12.19 -7.88 7.89
C GLU A 578 13.24 -6.87 8.35
N ALA A 579 14.50 -7.28 8.48
CA ALA A 579 15.60 -6.38 8.84
C ALA A 579 16.15 -5.68 7.60
N ILE A 580 16.25 -4.35 7.63
CA ILE A 580 16.98 -3.59 6.62
C ILE A 580 18.47 -3.82 6.83
N VAL A 581 19.14 -4.39 5.84
CA VAL A 581 20.55 -4.83 5.91
C VAL A 581 21.52 -3.92 5.15
N GLY A 582 21.02 -2.84 4.54
CA GLY A 582 21.82 -1.78 3.92
C GLY A 582 21.73 -1.76 2.39
N SER A 583 22.74 -1.16 1.76
CA SER A 583 22.90 -1.13 0.30
C SER A 583 24.20 -1.82 -0.10
N HIS A 584 24.21 -2.44 -1.28
CA HIS A 584 25.36 -3.10 -1.88
C HIS A 584 25.61 -2.54 -3.27
N THR A 585 26.88 -2.29 -3.60
CA THR A 585 27.27 -1.91 -4.96
C THR A 585 28.19 -2.97 -5.51
N VAL A 586 27.87 -3.48 -6.69
CA VAL A 586 28.73 -4.39 -7.45
C VAL A 586 29.03 -3.75 -8.79
N ASN A 587 30.31 -3.66 -9.13
CA ASN A 587 30.73 -3.13 -10.41
C ASN A 587 30.84 -4.27 -11.41
N MET A 588 30.59 -3.97 -12.69
CA MET A 588 31.16 -4.79 -13.74
C MET A 588 32.66 -4.84 -13.48
N VAL A 589 33.23 -6.04 -13.57
CA VAL A 589 34.67 -6.13 -13.67
C VAL A 589 34.99 -5.56 -15.04
N GLU A 590 35.41 -4.29 -15.10
CA GLU A 590 36.15 -3.80 -16.25
C GLU A 590 37.30 -4.79 -16.42
N ASN A 591 37.38 -5.44 -17.56
CA ASN A 591 38.62 -6.10 -17.95
C ASN A 591 39.66 -5.00 -18.11
N GLU A 592 40.29 -4.57 -17.01
CA GLU A 592 41.54 -3.84 -17.06
C GLU A 592 42.55 -4.76 -17.75
N ASN A 593 42.71 -4.60 -19.07
CA ASN A 593 43.71 -5.28 -19.88
C ASN A 593 43.84 -6.81 -19.65
N GLY A 594 42.72 -7.50 -19.40
CA GLY A 594 42.69 -8.94 -19.21
C GLY A 594 42.61 -9.67 -20.55
N ALA A 595 43.73 -10.20 -21.02
CA ALA A 595 43.75 -11.06 -22.20
C ALA A 595 42.75 -12.23 -22.06
N ALA A 596 41.75 -12.28 -22.94
CA ALA A 596 40.69 -13.28 -22.93
C ALA A 596 40.78 -14.19 -24.16
N VAL A 597 40.53 -15.48 -23.94
CA VAL A 597 40.34 -16.49 -24.99
C VAL A 597 38.90 -16.99 -24.91
N SER A 598 38.15 -16.76 -25.97
CA SER A 598 36.80 -17.32 -26.13
C SER A 598 36.85 -18.51 -27.09
N VAL A 599 36.12 -19.57 -26.76
CA VAL A 599 35.98 -20.78 -27.59
C VAL A 599 34.51 -21.04 -27.85
N PHE A 600 34.12 -21.19 -29.12
CA PHE A 600 32.73 -21.45 -29.49
C PHE A 600 32.62 -22.27 -30.78
N PRO A 601 31.58 -23.12 -30.93
CA PRO A 601 30.69 -23.56 -29.86
C PRO A 601 31.43 -24.46 -28.84
N ASN A 602 30.96 -24.45 -27.59
CA ASN A 602 31.45 -25.34 -26.53
C ASN A 602 30.28 -25.70 -25.60
N PRO A 603 29.85 -26.98 -25.51
CA PRO A 603 30.40 -28.16 -26.20
C PRO A 603 30.24 -28.14 -27.73
N THR A 604 31.05 -28.92 -28.47
CA THR A 604 30.99 -29.05 -29.94
C THR A 604 31.18 -30.49 -30.41
N SER A 605 30.58 -30.84 -31.54
CA SER A 605 30.84 -32.09 -32.27
C SER A 605 31.73 -31.93 -33.50
N SER A 606 32.17 -30.70 -33.79
CA SER A 606 32.93 -30.38 -35.00
C SER A 606 33.88 -29.18 -34.76
N ASN A 607 33.97 -28.25 -35.72
CA ASN A 607 34.94 -27.15 -35.70
C ASN A 607 34.73 -26.21 -34.51
N VAL A 608 35.82 -25.82 -33.86
CA VAL A 608 35.90 -24.86 -32.75
C VAL A 608 36.51 -23.57 -33.29
N SER A 609 35.78 -22.47 -33.18
CA SER A 609 36.31 -21.12 -33.39
C SER A 609 36.86 -20.57 -32.08
N MET A 610 38.01 -19.91 -32.16
CA MET A 610 38.71 -19.30 -31.05
C MET A 610 38.94 -17.83 -31.36
N ALA A 611 38.57 -16.94 -30.45
CA ALA A 611 38.93 -15.53 -30.53
C ALA A 611 39.79 -15.15 -29.31
N VAL A 612 40.99 -14.66 -29.60
CA VAL A 612 42.03 -14.32 -28.64
C VAL A 612 42.24 -12.80 -28.67
N THR A 613 42.05 -12.13 -27.55
CA THR A 613 42.32 -10.69 -27.45
C THR A 613 43.77 -10.44 -27.00
N LEU A 614 44.56 -9.84 -27.88
CA LEU A 614 45.97 -9.50 -27.65
C LEU A 614 46.10 -8.03 -27.23
N PRO A 615 46.66 -7.73 -26.04
CA PRO A 615 46.86 -6.37 -25.54
C PRO A 615 47.95 -5.61 -26.30
N GLU A 616 48.92 -6.31 -26.88
CA GLU A 616 50.01 -5.74 -27.66
C GLU A 616 50.32 -6.60 -28.91
N ALA A 617 51.05 -6.03 -29.87
CA ALA A 617 51.52 -6.78 -31.02
C ALA A 617 52.76 -7.60 -30.64
N GLY A 618 52.84 -8.85 -31.08
CA GLY A 618 53.97 -9.72 -30.75
C GLY A 618 53.79 -11.16 -31.24
N ASN A 619 54.76 -12.02 -30.90
CA ASN A 619 54.67 -13.45 -31.18
C ASN A 619 53.70 -14.10 -30.19
N VAL A 620 52.77 -14.90 -30.72
CA VAL A 620 51.73 -15.62 -29.97
C VAL A 620 51.70 -17.07 -30.44
N VAL A 621 51.50 -17.97 -29.49
CA VAL A 621 51.28 -19.38 -29.78
C VAL A 621 49.97 -19.86 -29.16
N VAL A 622 49.12 -20.48 -29.97
CA VAL A 622 47.85 -21.10 -29.57
C VAL A 622 47.98 -22.60 -29.70
N ARG A 623 47.83 -23.33 -28.59
CA ARG A 623 47.98 -24.80 -28.51
C ARG A 623 46.79 -25.45 -27.84
N VAL A 624 46.49 -26.68 -28.22
CA VAL A 624 45.47 -27.53 -27.59
C VAL A 624 46.17 -28.68 -26.87
N TYR A 625 45.76 -28.93 -25.64
CA TYR A 625 46.26 -30.02 -24.79
C TYR A 625 45.12 -30.92 -24.34
N ASP A 626 45.41 -32.18 -24.06
CA ASP A 626 44.48 -33.06 -23.34
C ASP A 626 44.53 -32.79 -21.82
N THR A 627 43.66 -33.46 -21.06
CA THR A 627 43.61 -33.33 -19.59
C THR A 627 44.88 -33.79 -18.87
N PHE A 628 45.74 -34.55 -19.54
CA PHE A 628 47.03 -35.00 -19.01
C PHE A 628 48.18 -34.03 -19.36
N GLY A 629 47.86 -32.92 -20.05
CA GLY A 629 48.85 -31.93 -20.48
C GLY A 629 49.66 -32.36 -21.70
N LYS A 630 49.26 -33.42 -22.41
CA LYS A 630 49.89 -33.80 -23.69
C LYS A 630 49.44 -32.84 -24.78
N LEU A 631 50.40 -32.34 -25.57
CA LEU A 631 50.11 -31.50 -26.72
C LEU A 631 49.33 -32.30 -27.77
N VAL A 632 48.15 -31.79 -28.12
CA VAL A 632 47.25 -32.36 -29.13
C VAL A 632 47.50 -31.72 -30.48
N GLN A 633 47.56 -30.38 -30.55
CA GLN A 633 47.82 -29.64 -31.78
C GLN A 633 48.28 -28.20 -31.48
N THR A 634 49.13 -27.64 -32.35
CA THR A 634 49.40 -26.19 -32.40
C THR A 634 48.51 -25.56 -33.47
N ILE A 635 47.69 -24.59 -33.10
CA ILE A 635 46.69 -23.95 -33.98
C ILE A 635 47.27 -22.71 -34.67
N PHE A 636 48.09 -21.96 -33.94
CA PHE A 636 48.75 -20.75 -34.43
C PHE A 636 50.10 -20.61 -33.75
N ASP A 637 51.14 -20.22 -34.49
CA ASP A 637 52.48 -19.92 -33.97
C ASP A 637 53.10 -18.86 -34.88
N GLY A 638 53.10 -17.59 -34.43
CA GLY A 638 53.61 -16.50 -35.26
C GLY A 638 53.33 -15.11 -34.68
N ALA A 639 53.73 -14.09 -35.44
CA ALA A 639 53.50 -12.69 -35.08
C ALA A 639 52.03 -12.28 -35.36
N ALA A 640 51.41 -11.60 -34.41
CA ALA A 640 50.07 -11.04 -34.53
C ALA A 640 50.05 -9.56 -34.07
N SER A 641 49.16 -8.76 -34.66
CA SER A 641 48.93 -7.38 -34.23
C SER A 641 48.10 -7.32 -32.95
N ALA A 642 48.21 -6.22 -32.20
CA ALA A 642 47.29 -5.94 -31.10
C ALA A 642 45.83 -5.94 -31.60
N GLY A 643 44.92 -6.51 -30.83
CA GLY A 643 43.53 -6.72 -31.24
C GLY A 643 43.10 -8.19 -31.16
N THR A 644 42.07 -8.58 -31.92
CA THR A 644 41.51 -9.94 -31.86
C THR A 644 42.14 -10.85 -32.92
N LEU A 645 42.87 -11.87 -32.49
CA LEU A 645 43.33 -12.98 -33.32
C LEU A 645 42.24 -14.07 -33.39
N SER A 646 41.81 -14.40 -34.60
CA SER A 646 40.87 -15.50 -34.85
C SER A 646 41.63 -16.76 -35.25
N ALA A 647 41.33 -17.88 -34.60
CA ALA A 647 41.89 -19.19 -34.89
C ALA A 647 40.79 -20.25 -34.91
N SER A 648 41.04 -21.39 -35.57
CA SER A 648 40.06 -22.48 -35.62
C SER A 648 40.70 -23.84 -35.50
N TRP A 649 40.06 -24.74 -34.77
CA TRP A 649 40.47 -26.12 -34.61
C TRP A 649 39.34 -27.07 -34.99
N ASN A 650 39.63 -27.99 -35.91
CA ASN A 650 38.69 -28.96 -36.45
C ASN A 650 38.61 -30.26 -35.62
N GLY A 651 39.11 -30.29 -34.39
CA GLY A 651 39.06 -31.46 -33.52
C GLY A 651 40.01 -32.60 -33.93
N THR A 652 41.14 -32.26 -34.55
CA THR A 652 42.20 -33.23 -34.91
C THR A 652 43.44 -33.12 -34.01
N ASP A 653 44.31 -34.13 -34.04
CA ASP A 653 45.64 -34.07 -33.44
C ASP A 653 46.72 -33.74 -34.50
N VAL A 654 47.99 -33.71 -34.07
CA VAL A 654 49.16 -33.48 -34.94
C VAL A 654 49.31 -34.46 -36.11
N THR A 655 48.65 -35.62 -36.09
CA THR A 655 48.67 -36.60 -37.18
C THR A 655 47.52 -36.41 -38.18
N GLY A 656 46.62 -35.46 -37.91
CA GLY A 656 45.38 -35.25 -38.66
C GLY A 656 44.25 -36.20 -38.24
N ALA A 657 44.47 -37.03 -37.22
CA ALA A 657 43.46 -37.94 -36.69
C ALA A 657 42.48 -37.21 -35.76
N SER A 658 41.24 -37.67 -35.77
CA SER A 658 40.14 -37.09 -35.00
C SER A 658 40.25 -37.44 -33.50
N VAL A 659 40.30 -36.43 -32.60
CA VAL A 659 40.50 -36.63 -31.13
C VAL A 659 39.27 -37.22 -30.41
N ALA A 660 39.44 -38.01 -29.34
CA ALA A 660 38.30 -38.63 -28.64
C ALA A 660 37.33 -37.60 -28.01
N ALA A 661 36.09 -38.02 -27.72
CA ALA A 661 35.18 -37.21 -26.90
C ALA A 661 35.79 -36.98 -25.51
N GLY A 662 35.73 -35.75 -25.02
CA GLY A 662 36.39 -35.35 -23.77
C GLY A 662 36.68 -33.86 -23.69
N THR A 663 37.29 -33.45 -22.58
CA THR A 663 37.71 -32.07 -22.33
C THR A 663 39.15 -31.86 -22.79
N TYR A 664 39.38 -30.74 -23.47
CA TYR A 664 40.69 -30.29 -23.93
C TYR A 664 40.94 -28.87 -23.43
N VAL A 665 42.20 -28.49 -23.30
CA VAL A 665 42.62 -27.17 -22.83
C VAL A 665 43.26 -26.41 -23.99
N VAL A 666 42.65 -25.32 -24.41
CA VAL A 666 43.26 -24.34 -25.31
C VAL A 666 44.11 -23.42 -24.47
N ARG A 667 45.39 -23.29 -24.80
CA ARG A 667 46.35 -22.41 -24.13
C ARG A 667 46.93 -21.42 -25.12
N VAL A 668 47.03 -20.17 -24.68
CA VAL A 668 47.62 -19.08 -25.45
C VAL A 668 48.76 -18.47 -24.65
N ASP A 669 49.94 -18.41 -25.25
CA ASP A 669 51.14 -17.83 -24.67
C ASP A 669 51.75 -16.80 -25.66
N GLY A 670 52.07 -15.58 -25.18
CA GLY A 670 52.78 -14.54 -25.95
C GLY A 670 52.02 -13.22 -26.09
N ALA A 671 52.71 -12.17 -26.54
CA ALA A 671 52.17 -10.80 -26.72
C ALA A 671 51.31 -10.29 -25.54
N GLY A 672 51.85 -10.36 -24.32
CA GLY A 672 51.16 -9.95 -23.10
C GLY A 672 50.04 -10.89 -22.62
N VAL A 673 49.86 -12.06 -23.25
CA VAL A 673 48.82 -13.05 -22.92
C VAL A 673 49.42 -14.33 -22.38
N ASN A 674 48.89 -14.82 -21.26
CA ASN A 674 49.09 -16.18 -20.77
C ASN A 674 47.78 -16.68 -20.16
N THR A 675 46.95 -17.33 -20.97
CA THR A 675 45.62 -17.75 -20.54
C THR A 675 45.25 -19.10 -21.15
N SER A 676 44.24 -19.73 -20.56
CA SER A 676 43.72 -21.01 -21.04
C SER A 676 42.21 -21.08 -20.91
N ASN A 677 41.56 -21.80 -21.82
CA ASN A 677 40.13 -22.05 -21.79
C ASN A 677 39.86 -23.54 -22.10
N MET A 678 38.82 -24.10 -21.49
CA MET A 678 38.44 -25.49 -21.73
C MET A 678 37.50 -25.58 -22.93
N VAL A 679 37.66 -26.62 -23.74
CA VAL A 679 36.71 -27.00 -24.79
C VAL A 679 36.30 -28.45 -24.64
N THR A 680 35.01 -28.73 -24.76
CA THR A 680 34.45 -30.08 -24.65
C THR A 680 34.05 -30.59 -26.04
N ILE A 681 34.68 -31.68 -26.47
CA ILE A 681 34.33 -32.41 -27.70
C ILE A 681 33.34 -33.51 -27.36
N VAL A 682 32.21 -33.55 -28.07
CA VAL A 682 31.22 -34.62 -28.03
C VAL A 682 31.21 -35.33 -29.40
N ARG A 683 31.23 -36.66 -29.44
CA ARG A 683 31.30 -37.45 -30.69
C ARG A 683 30.08 -38.33 -30.85
#